data_AF-A0A2M4CZB0-F1
#
_entry.id   AF-A0A2M4CZB0-F1
#
_cell.length_a   1.000
_cell.length_b   1.000
_cell.length_c   1.000
_cell.angle_alpha   90.00
_cell.angle_beta   90.00
_cell.angle_gamma   90.00
#
_symmetry.space_group_name_H-M   'P 1'
#
loop_
_entity.id
_entity.type
_entity.pdbx_description
1 polymer ?
#
loop_
_entity_poly.entity_id
_entity_poly.type
_entity_poly.pdbx_seq_one_letter_code
_entity_poly.pdbx_strand_id
1 'polypeptide(L)'
;MEGRDNNAFIGDSSPSIAGQFRWNGNTVPANGTTTTTVTSVPVYLTELTDVELNGAAGKPVCEGESPPVPRTVTPSEGASDRDQWGKGIEFLMSCIAMSVGLGNVWRFPFVALENGGGAFVIPYIIVLLLVGKPVYYMEMIIGQFSSRGSVKVYDMAPIMRGVGYGQMLSTTIVTTYYASLMATTLRYLFDSFQSILPWAVCDDRWAASCIPSGAMNASTMALMNDSTIINRTSSAELYFTKIVLKELDGIDDGIGLPDLRLTLFLVLSWSMVLLILIKGVKSSGKASYFLALFPYLVMTVLLIRACTLPGAVDGIVYFLKPQWDKILDPKVWYAAVTQCFFSLSICFGNIIMYSSYNKFRHNVYRDATIVTSIDTFTSLLAGCTIFGILGHLAHVTGSSDVGNVVKSDAGLAFISYPEAIAKFEVLPQAFSVLFFLMLFVLGIGSNVAMTSCVMTVIKDQFPRVRNWQAAITIAVCGVLLGSIYVTPGGQYILKLVDYYGASSIALVLAIAELIAIGWVYGVDRLCKDTEFMLGHRPNLYWRLCWRWITPALMLIILIYNLITLEPLMYKQYVYPTIAYDIGWCIFAFGLLQLPIWAIYAVFKQSGKTITDKIKNSLKPTAAWGPLDPTTHYEYKKFIDED
;
A
#
# COMPACT_ATOMS: atom_id res chain seq x y z
N MET A 1 40.27 -30.55 20.96
CA MET A 1 41.48 -31.38 20.83
C MET A 1 41.52 -31.81 19.37
N GLU A 2 42.04 -30.97 18.48
CA GLU A 2 43.48 -30.72 18.28
C GLU A 2 44.19 -32.01 17.81
N GLY A 3 44.95 -32.03 16.71
CA GLY A 3 45.30 -30.97 15.77
C GLY A 3 46.59 -31.38 15.06
N ARG A 4 46.75 -31.04 13.77
CA ARG A 4 48.03 -31.13 13.04
C ARG A 4 47.98 -30.40 11.70
N ASP A 5 48.35 -29.13 11.74
CA ASP A 5 49.06 -28.47 10.65
C ASP A 5 50.51 -29.03 10.59
N ASN A 6 51.46 -28.64 9.72
CA ASN A 6 51.50 -27.60 8.70
C ASN A 6 52.59 -27.92 7.64
N ASN A 7 52.36 -27.48 6.39
CA ASN A 7 53.28 -26.82 5.43
C ASN A 7 53.00 -27.27 3.96
N ALA A 8 53.40 -26.57 2.89
CA ALA A 8 54.25 -25.36 2.76
C ALA A 8 53.81 -24.46 1.57
N PHE A 9 53.81 -23.12 1.74
CA PHE A 9 54.33 -22.05 0.83
C PHE A 9 53.74 -21.93 -0.62
N ILE A 10 53.63 -20.80 -1.36
CA ILE A 10 53.71 -19.32 -1.22
C ILE A 10 53.03 -18.75 -2.52
N GLY A 11 52.52 -17.53 -2.71
CA GLY A 11 52.40 -16.27 -1.94
C GLY A 11 51.68 -15.18 -2.78
N ASP A 12 51.85 -13.88 -2.47
CA ASP A 12 51.07 -12.75 -3.04
C ASP A 12 51.51 -12.18 -4.41
N SER A 13 50.55 -11.59 -5.15
CA SER A 13 50.55 -10.12 -5.46
C SER A 13 49.37 -9.68 -6.37
N SER A 14 48.74 -8.55 -6.00
CA SER A 14 47.88 -7.73 -6.89
C SER A 14 48.72 -6.66 -7.61
N PRO A 15 48.24 -5.93 -8.65
CA PRO A 15 47.61 -4.63 -8.36
C PRO A 15 46.62 -3.99 -9.39
N SER A 16 45.76 -3.11 -8.87
CA SER A 16 45.36 -1.78 -9.41
C SER A 16 44.48 -1.59 -10.68
N ILE A 17 43.83 -0.41 -10.70
CA ILE A 17 42.85 0.10 -11.68
C ILE A 17 43.47 1.28 -12.47
N ALA A 18 43.22 1.37 -13.78
CA ALA A 18 43.12 2.63 -14.54
C ALA A 18 42.38 2.39 -15.86
N GLY A 19 41.70 3.39 -16.42
CA GLY A 19 41.04 3.29 -17.73
C GLY A 19 41.39 4.48 -18.62
N GLN A 20 41.16 4.35 -19.95
CA GLN A 20 40.92 5.49 -20.84
C GLN A 20 40.45 5.08 -22.24
N PHE A 21 39.87 6.07 -22.93
CA PHE A 21 39.35 6.12 -24.29
C PHE A 21 40.20 5.43 -25.38
N ARG A 22 39.53 4.95 -26.44
CA ARG A 22 40.08 4.89 -27.80
C ARG A 22 39.19 5.64 -28.78
N TRP A 23 39.71 6.73 -29.32
CA TRP A 23 39.33 7.28 -30.61
C TRP A 23 40.27 6.71 -31.68
N ASN A 24 39.74 6.33 -32.84
CA ASN A 24 40.51 6.23 -34.07
C ASN A 24 39.98 7.26 -35.05
N GLY A 25 40.84 8.17 -35.49
CA GLY A 25 40.59 9.02 -36.65
C GLY A 25 41.66 8.75 -37.71
N ASN A 26 41.35 9.05 -38.97
CA ASN A 26 42.37 9.33 -39.98
C ASN A 26 41.82 10.30 -41.03
N THR A 27 42.39 11.51 -40.99
CA THR A 27 42.80 12.39 -42.12
C THR A 27 41.83 12.75 -43.27
N VAL A 28 41.70 14.07 -43.46
CA VAL A 28 41.14 14.79 -44.62
C VAL A 28 42.27 15.11 -45.64
N PRO A 29 42.00 15.44 -46.92
CA PRO A 29 41.85 16.86 -47.31
C PRO A 29 40.68 17.13 -48.30
N ALA A 30 40.37 18.42 -48.51
CA ALA A 30 39.14 18.90 -49.14
C ALA A 30 39.27 19.23 -50.64
N ASN A 31 38.13 19.26 -51.36
CA ASN A 31 37.72 20.40 -52.22
C ASN A 31 36.33 20.24 -52.86
N GLY A 32 35.56 21.34 -52.92
CA GLY A 32 34.82 21.73 -54.14
C GLY A 32 33.34 21.32 -54.37
N THR A 33 32.43 22.28 -54.11
CA THR A 33 31.33 22.74 -55.01
C THR A 33 30.14 21.84 -55.42
N THR A 34 28.92 22.25 -54.96
CA THR A 34 27.57 22.22 -55.63
C THR A 34 26.98 20.87 -56.11
N THR A 35 25.67 20.56 -56.03
CA THR A 35 24.47 21.39 -56.29
C THR A 35 23.15 20.76 -55.75
N THR A 36 22.09 21.57 -55.56
CA THR A 36 20.62 21.24 -55.62
C THR A 36 19.95 20.23 -54.66
N THR A 37 19.15 20.79 -53.73
CA THR A 37 17.70 20.53 -53.47
C THR A 37 17.05 19.17 -53.77
N VAL A 38 16.26 18.64 -52.82
CA VAL A 38 14.78 18.72 -52.79
C VAL A 38 14.25 18.38 -51.37
N THR A 39 13.22 19.08 -50.91
CA THR A 39 12.48 18.82 -49.67
C THR A 39 11.19 18.03 -49.93
N SER A 40 10.81 17.11 -49.05
CA SER A 40 9.41 16.71 -48.88
C SER A 40 9.10 16.22 -47.45
N VAL A 41 7.88 16.52 -47.00
CA VAL A 41 7.24 16.03 -45.77
C VAL A 41 5.83 15.49 -46.16
N PRO A 42 4.98 14.94 -45.27
CA PRO A 42 4.46 13.57 -45.43
C PRO A 42 2.98 13.50 -45.85
N VAL A 43 2.51 12.32 -46.26
CA VAL A 43 1.07 12.03 -46.41
C VAL A 43 0.74 10.62 -45.87
N TYR A 44 -0.34 10.52 -45.11
CA TYR A 44 -0.95 9.27 -44.64
C TYR A 44 -1.89 8.68 -45.71
N LEU A 45 -2.02 7.36 -45.76
CA LEU A 45 -3.23 6.73 -46.29
C LEU A 45 -3.55 5.41 -45.58
N THR A 46 -4.81 5.26 -45.20
CA THR A 46 -5.44 4.06 -44.67
C THR A 46 -6.20 3.35 -45.79
N GLU A 47 -6.03 2.04 -45.96
CA GLU A 47 -6.97 1.22 -46.71
C GLU A 47 -7.35 -0.06 -45.96
N LEU A 48 -8.62 -0.44 -46.13
CA LEU A 48 -9.33 -1.60 -45.62
C LEU A 48 -10.05 -2.18 -46.85
N THR A 49 -9.82 -3.46 -47.18
CA THR A 49 -10.52 -4.39 -48.10
C THR A 49 -9.49 -5.45 -48.54
N ASP A 50 -9.77 -6.72 -48.82
CA ASP A 50 -11.06 -7.44 -48.88
C ASP A 50 -10.88 -8.93 -48.48
N VAL A 51 -12.01 -9.63 -48.33
CA VAL A 51 -12.07 -11.09 -48.15
C VAL A 51 -12.39 -11.76 -49.48
N GLU A 52 -11.55 -12.69 -49.94
CA GLU A 52 -11.94 -13.66 -50.97
C GLU A 52 -11.83 -15.10 -50.48
N LEU A 53 -12.90 -15.86 -50.73
CA LEU A 53 -13.04 -17.29 -50.52
C LEU A 53 -13.30 -17.94 -51.88
N ASN A 54 -12.48 -18.90 -52.28
CA ASN A 54 -12.86 -19.95 -53.23
C ASN A 54 -11.92 -21.15 -53.08
N GLY A 55 -12.39 -22.35 -53.41
CA GLY A 55 -11.65 -23.59 -53.17
C GLY A 55 -11.79 -24.65 -54.26
N ALA A 56 -11.38 -25.87 -53.92
CA ALA A 56 -11.50 -27.13 -54.65
C ALA A 56 -10.52 -27.40 -55.82
N ALA A 57 -9.47 -28.19 -55.54
CA ALA A 57 -9.04 -29.38 -56.30
C ALA A 57 -8.01 -30.15 -55.43
N GLY A 58 -7.81 -31.46 -55.61
CA GLY A 58 -7.01 -32.24 -54.66
C GLY A 58 -6.18 -33.41 -55.19
N LYS A 59 -5.30 -33.89 -54.29
CA LYS A 59 -4.41 -35.08 -54.33
C LYS A 59 -3.15 -34.98 -55.22
N PRO A 60 -2.08 -35.76 -54.93
CA PRO A 60 -1.95 -36.80 -53.89
C PRO A 60 -1.01 -36.47 -52.71
N VAL A 61 -1.01 -37.35 -51.71
CA VAL A 61 -0.10 -37.34 -50.55
C VAL A 61 1.17 -38.12 -50.88
N CYS A 62 2.33 -37.60 -50.47
CA CYS A 62 3.56 -38.38 -50.33
C CYS A 62 3.92 -38.48 -48.85
N GLU A 63 4.21 -39.70 -48.38
CA GLU A 63 4.69 -39.93 -47.02
C GLU A 63 6.19 -39.62 -46.93
N GLY A 64 6.64 -39.07 -45.78
CA GLY A 64 8.07 -38.97 -45.47
C GLY A 64 8.64 -37.57 -45.20
N GLU A 65 7.97 -36.73 -44.41
CA GLU A 65 8.61 -35.57 -43.78
C GLU A 65 8.46 -35.61 -42.26
N SER A 66 9.58 -35.39 -41.57
CA SER A 66 9.63 -35.20 -40.12
C SER A 66 8.83 -33.95 -39.70
N PRO A 67 8.27 -33.91 -38.48
CA PRO A 67 7.48 -32.76 -38.05
C PRO A 67 8.30 -31.46 -38.17
N PRO A 68 7.72 -30.38 -38.72
CA PRO A 68 8.47 -29.16 -38.94
C PRO A 68 8.94 -28.61 -37.60
N VAL A 69 10.26 -28.49 -37.44
CA VAL A 69 10.88 -27.73 -36.36
C VAL A 69 10.20 -26.35 -36.32
N PRO A 70 9.65 -25.90 -35.16
CA PRO A 70 8.99 -24.62 -35.10
C PRO A 70 9.93 -23.54 -35.61
N ARG A 71 9.56 -22.89 -36.72
CA ARG A 71 10.29 -21.70 -37.20
C ARG A 71 10.35 -20.73 -36.03
N THR A 72 11.56 -20.31 -35.67
CA THR A 72 11.79 -19.28 -34.66
C THR A 72 10.95 -18.08 -35.05
N VAL A 73 9.84 -17.87 -34.33
CA VAL A 73 9.00 -16.68 -34.52
C VAL A 73 9.87 -15.52 -34.05
N THR A 74 10.48 -14.82 -35.01
CA THR A 74 11.06 -13.50 -34.75
C THR A 74 9.96 -12.68 -34.08
N PRO A 75 10.16 -12.16 -32.85
CA PRO A 75 9.12 -11.43 -32.16
C PRO A 75 8.64 -10.29 -33.04
N SER A 76 7.34 -10.25 -33.32
CA SER A 76 6.74 -9.09 -33.97
C SER A 76 7.01 -7.86 -33.09
N GLU A 77 7.37 -6.73 -33.68
CA GLU A 77 7.77 -5.49 -32.99
C GLU A 77 6.62 -4.78 -32.24
N GLY A 78 5.60 -5.53 -31.82
CA GLY A 78 4.45 -5.08 -31.03
C GLY A 78 4.24 -5.82 -29.70
N ALA A 79 5.05 -6.85 -29.38
CA ALA A 79 5.03 -7.47 -28.05
C ALA A 79 5.75 -6.55 -27.04
N SER A 80 5.01 -5.68 -26.37
CA SER A 80 5.58 -4.81 -25.34
C SER A 80 5.99 -5.64 -24.12
N ASP A 81 7.27 -5.93 -23.99
CA ASP A 81 7.85 -6.55 -22.79
C ASP A 81 7.44 -5.73 -21.55
N ARG A 82 6.77 -6.38 -20.60
CA ARG A 82 6.38 -5.76 -19.34
C ARG A 82 7.67 -5.51 -18.54
N ASP A 83 7.85 -4.28 -18.05
CA ASP A 83 8.97 -3.94 -17.15
C ASP A 83 9.07 -4.97 -16.02
N GLN A 84 10.25 -5.54 -15.75
CA GLN A 84 10.47 -6.42 -14.60
C GLN A 84 11.30 -5.74 -13.50
N TRP A 85 11.19 -6.24 -12.27
CA TRP A 85 12.12 -5.91 -11.18
C TRP A 85 13.57 -6.26 -11.59
N GLY A 86 14.54 -5.41 -11.22
CA GLY A 86 15.95 -5.64 -11.52
C GLY A 86 16.51 -6.84 -10.76
N LYS A 87 16.07 -7.03 -9.51
CA LYS A 87 16.38 -8.21 -8.68
C LYS A 87 15.14 -8.66 -7.90
N GLY A 88 15.00 -9.97 -7.65
CA GLY A 88 13.87 -10.51 -6.88
C GLY A 88 13.77 -10.01 -5.42
N ILE A 89 14.87 -9.48 -4.85
CA ILE A 89 14.86 -8.83 -3.54
C ILE A 89 14.22 -7.43 -3.58
N GLU A 90 14.23 -6.74 -4.73
CA GLU A 90 13.61 -5.42 -4.90
C GLU A 90 12.08 -5.53 -4.79
N PHE A 91 11.49 -6.62 -5.29
CA PHE A 91 10.09 -6.98 -5.09
C PHE A 91 9.76 -7.21 -3.61
N LEU A 92 10.54 -8.07 -2.93
CA LEU A 92 10.33 -8.37 -1.50
C LEU A 92 10.45 -7.09 -0.65
N MET A 93 11.46 -6.25 -0.89
CA MET A 93 11.61 -4.97 -0.18
C MET A 93 10.47 -4.00 -0.50
N SER A 94 9.96 -3.97 -1.74
CA SER A 94 8.80 -3.13 -2.10
C SER A 94 7.51 -3.62 -1.43
N CYS A 95 7.37 -4.92 -1.23
CA CYS A 95 6.26 -5.52 -0.48
C CYS A 95 6.34 -5.21 1.02
N ILE A 96 7.54 -5.28 1.62
CA ILE A 96 7.78 -4.91 3.02
C ILE A 96 7.48 -3.41 3.20
N ALA A 97 8.04 -2.53 2.37
CA ALA A 97 7.79 -1.08 2.44
C ALA A 97 6.33 -0.68 2.19
N MET A 98 5.54 -1.52 1.51
CA MET A 98 4.10 -1.30 1.33
C MET A 98 3.29 -1.73 2.55
N SER A 99 3.54 -2.95 3.05
CA SER A 99 2.77 -3.58 4.13
C SER A 99 3.16 -3.09 5.52
N VAL A 100 4.38 -2.57 5.66
CA VAL A 100 4.87 -1.94 6.89
C VAL A 100 4.78 -0.43 6.67
N GLY A 101 3.64 0.14 7.07
CA GLY A 101 3.30 1.54 6.88
C GLY A 101 3.01 2.28 8.18
N LEU A 102 2.40 3.47 8.05
CA LEU A 102 1.98 4.30 9.19
C LEU A 102 1.03 3.56 10.15
N GLY A 103 0.20 2.66 9.59
CA GLY A 103 -0.77 1.86 10.34
C GLY A 103 -0.14 0.91 11.37
N ASN A 104 1.03 0.33 11.10
CA ASN A 104 1.72 -0.54 12.05
C ASN A 104 2.21 0.23 13.29
N VAL A 105 2.56 1.52 13.11
CA VAL A 105 3.13 2.36 14.15
C VAL A 105 2.06 3.00 15.04
N TRP A 106 1.07 3.69 14.46
CA TRP A 106 0.07 4.40 15.27
C TRP A 106 -1.30 3.72 15.36
N ARG A 107 -1.74 2.99 14.33
CA ARG A 107 -3.10 2.45 14.27
C ARG A 107 -3.19 1.12 15.03
N PHE A 108 -2.27 0.19 14.77
CA PHE A 108 -2.28 -1.11 15.42
C PHE A 108 -2.25 -1.02 16.97
N PRO A 109 -1.38 -0.21 17.61
CA PRO A 109 -1.34 -0.17 19.07
C PRO A 109 -2.60 0.46 19.67
N PHE A 110 -3.20 1.44 18.99
CA PHE A 110 -4.46 2.07 19.39
C PHE A 110 -5.64 1.10 19.24
N VAL A 111 -5.81 0.48 18.07
CA VAL A 111 -6.86 -0.51 17.81
C VAL A 111 -6.75 -1.69 18.78
N ALA A 112 -5.54 -2.18 19.07
CA ALA A 112 -5.33 -3.23 20.05
C ALA A 112 -5.80 -2.82 21.45
N LEU A 113 -5.50 -1.59 21.89
CA LEU A 113 -5.95 -1.09 23.19
C LEU A 113 -7.48 -1.03 23.28
N GLU A 114 -8.16 -0.39 22.34
CA GLU A 114 -9.63 -0.25 22.34
C GLU A 114 -10.36 -1.61 22.33
N ASN A 115 -9.74 -2.61 21.70
CA ASN A 115 -10.31 -3.94 21.46
C ASN A 115 -9.79 -5.01 22.45
N GLY A 116 -9.25 -4.60 23.60
CA GLY A 116 -8.95 -5.48 24.74
C GLY A 116 -7.47 -5.66 25.09
N GLY A 117 -6.61 -4.77 24.63
CA GLY A 117 -5.16 -4.80 24.89
C GLY A 117 -4.51 -6.07 24.36
N GLY A 118 -3.77 -6.78 25.20
CA GLY A 118 -3.11 -8.02 24.83
C GLY A 118 -4.06 -9.12 24.34
N ALA A 119 -5.34 -9.06 24.70
CA ALA A 119 -6.35 -10.01 24.24
C ALA A 119 -6.61 -9.90 22.72
N PHE A 120 -6.53 -8.69 22.14
CA PHE A 120 -6.73 -8.42 20.71
C PHE A 120 -5.70 -9.13 19.81
N VAL A 121 -4.49 -9.37 20.33
CA VAL A 121 -3.42 -10.04 19.59
C VAL A 121 -3.83 -11.45 19.16
N ILE A 122 -4.70 -12.13 19.92
CA ILE A 122 -5.19 -13.47 19.58
C ILE A 122 -6.13 -13.46 18.36
N PRO A 123 -7.25 -12.70 18.32
CA PRO A 123 -8.02 -12.47 17.10
C PRO A 123 -7.17 -11.98 15.92
N TYR A 124 -6.23 -11.05 16.14
CA TYR A 124 -5.36 -10.56 15.07
C TYR A 124 -4.51 -11.66 14.43
N ILE A 125 -3.84 -12.49 15.23
CA ILE A 125 -3.02 -13.61 14.71
C ILE A 125 -3.90 -14.66 14.02
N ILE A 126 -5.08 -14.97 14.55
CA ILE A 126 -6.01 -15.92 13.91
C ILE A 126 -6.47 -15.39 12.55
N VAL A 127 -6.87 -14.12 12.48
CA VAL A 127 -7.24 -13.44 11.23
C VAL A 127 -6.07 -13.38 10.25
N LEU A 128 -4.86 -13.06 10.71
CA LEU A 128 -3.66 -13.07 9.87
C LEU A 128 -3.41 -14.46 9.25
N LEU A 129 -3.57 -15.53 10.04
CA LEU A 129 -3.33 -16.90 9.58
C LEU A 129 -4.46 -17.47 8.71
N LEU A 130 -5.72 -17.06 8.90
CA LEU A 130 -6.87 -17.59 8.16
C LEU A 130 -7.35 -16.69 7.00
N VAL A 131 -6.97 -15.41 7.01
CA VAL A 131 -7.36 -14.40 6.01
C VAL A 131 -6.12 -13.76 5.40
N GLY A 132 -5.34 -13.03 6.21
CA GLY A 132 -4.24 -12.19 5.75
C GLY A 132 -3.25 -12.91 4.84
N LYS A 133 -2.60 -13.94 5.39
CA LYS A 133 -1.58 -14.72 4.70
C LYS A 133 -2.12 -15.53 3.51
N PRO A 134 -3.27 -16.23 3.59
CA PRO A 134 -3.93 -16.84 2.44
C PRO A 134 -4.21 -15.87 1.29
N VAL A 135 -4.82 -14.71 1.55
CA VAL A 135 -5.16 -13.72 0.51
C VAL A 135 -3.90 -13.11 -0.09
N TYR A 136 -2.93 -12.73 0.75
CA TYR A 136 -1.67 -12.14 0.31
C TYR A 136 -0.90 -13.07 -0.66
N TYR A 137 -0.85 -14.37 -0.37
CA TYR A 137 -0.24 -15.36 -1.27
C TYR A 137 -1.05 -15.56 -2.56
N MET A 138 -2.38 -15.52 -2.49
CA MET A 138 -3.28 -15.62 -3.65
C MET A 138 -3.08 -14.46 -4.63
N GLU A 139 -3.10 -13.21 -4.17
CA GLU A 139 -2.84 -12.03 -5.00
C GLU A 139 -1.43 -12.08 -5.63
N MET A 140 -0.43 -12.58 -4.89
CA MET A 140 0.91 -12.78 -5.43
C MET A 140 0.96 -13.81 -6.56
N ILE A 141 0.31 -14.98 -6.39
CA ILE A 141 0.27 -16.02 -7.44
C ILE A 141 -0.34 -15.45 -8.72
N ILE A 142 -1.52 -14.85 -8.64
CA ILE A 142 -2.33 -14.54 -9.83
C ILE A 142 -1.71 -13.36 -10.60
N GLY A 143 -1.17 -12.36 -9.91
CA GLY A 143 -0.44 -11.27 -10.57
C GLY A 143 0.83 -11.77 -11.26
N GLN A 144 1.66 -12.59 -10.60
CA GLN A 144 2.88 -13.14 -11.21
C GLN A 144 2.59 -14.10 -12.37
N PHE A 145 1.60 -14.99 -12.21
CA PHE A 145 1.23 -15.96 -13.22
C PHE A 145 0.72 -15.29 -14.52
N SER A 146 -0.10 -14.26 -14.39
CA SER A 146 -0.69 -13.57 -15.54
C SER A 146 0.18 -12.46 -16.12
N SER A 147 1.12 -11.90 -15.33
CA SER A 147 1.85 -10.66 -15.64
C SER A 147 0.92 -9.50 -16.05
N ARG A 148 -0.28 -9.42 -15.45
CA ARG A 148 -1.32 -8.41 -15.71
C ARG A 148 -1.56 -7.52 -14.49
N GLY A 149 -1.91 -6.25 -14.70
CA GLY A 149 -2.34 -5.36 -13.62
C GLY A 149 -3.69 -5.76 -13.01
N SER A 150 -4.02 -5.19 -11.85
CA SER A 150 -5.19 -5.48 -11.01
C SER A 150 -6.56 -5.48 -11.72
N VAL A 151 -6.71 -4.77 -12.84
CA VAL A 151 -7.95 -4.81 -13.65
C VAL A 151 -7.91 -5.92 -14.71
N LYS A 152 -6.77 -6.09 -15.39
CA LYS A 152 -6.59 -7.09 -16.47
C LYS A 152 -6.48 -8.52 -15.93
N VAL A 153 -6.15 -8.70 -14.66
CA VAL A 153 -6.11 -10.01 -14.01
C VAL A 153 -7.46 -10.75 -14.07
N TYR A 154 -8.57 -10.01 -14.08
CA TYR A 154 -9.92 -10.56 -14.21
C TYR A 154 -10.26 -11.07 -15.62
N ASP A 155 -9.30 -11.13 -16.54
CA ASP A 155 -9.42 -11.89 -17.79
C ASP A 155 -9.58 -13.40 -17.56
N MET A 156 -9.31 -13.88 -16.33
CA MET A 156 -9.67 -15.21 -15.82
C MET A 156 -11.19 -15.43 -15.63
N ALA A 157 -11.93 -14.35 -15.40
CA ALA A 157 -13.38 -14.35 -15.16
C ALA A 157 -13.97 -12.97 -15.51
N PRO A 158 -14.18 -12.63 -16.80
CA PRO A 158 -14.52 -11.28 -17.25
C PRO A 158 -15.70 -10.60 -16.54
N ILE A 159 -16.71 -11.36 -16.10
CA ILE A 159 -17.84 -10.85 -15.33
C ILE A 159 -17.41 -10.20 -14.00
N MET A 160 -16.29 -10.64 -13.41
CA MET A 160 -15.75 -10.13 -12.15
C MET A 160 -14.79 -8.95 -12.33
N ARG A 161 -14.58 -8.43 -13.56
CA ARG A 161 -13.66 -7.32 -13.82
C ARG A 161 -14.02 -6.02 -13.05
N GLY A 162 -15.27 -5.88 -12.62
CA GLY A 162 -15.70 -4.80 -11.74
C GLY A 162 -14.95 -4.74 -10.40
N VAL A 163 -14.46 -5.88 -9.90
CA VAL A 163 -13.69 -5.94 -8.66
C VAL A 163 -12.41 -5.11 -8.80
N GLY A 164 -11.61 -5.35 -9.85
CA GLY A 164 -10.38 -4.59 -10.10
C GLY A 164 -10.59 -3.08 -10.30
N TYR A 165 -11.71 -2.67 -10.89
CA TYR A 165 -12.07 -1.25 -11.00
C TYR A 165 -12.50 -0.63 -9.66
N GLY A 166 -13.28 -1.35 -8.84
CA GLY A 166 -13.60 -0.94 -7.48
C GLY A 166 -12.36 -0.83 -6.59
N GLN A 167 -11.42 -1.78 -6.73
CA GLN A 167 -10.13 -1.77 -6.04
C GLN A 167 -9.28 -0.57 -6.46
N MET A 168 -9.17 -0.31 -7.77
CA MET A 168 -8.45 0.85 -8.29
C MET A 168 -9.07 2.18 -7.82
N LEU A 169 -10.40 2.30 -7.79
CA LEU A 169 -11.08 3.48 -7.25
C LEU A 169 -10.79 3.67 -5.76
N SER A 170 -10.97 2.61 -4.95
CA SER A 170 -10.71 2.63 -3.51
C SER A 170 -9.26 3.02 -3.22
N THR A 171 -8.31 2.39 -3.88
CA THR A 171 -6.87 2.72 -3.80
C THR A 171 -6.59 4.17 -4.22
N THR A 172 -7.25 4.69 -5.26
CA THR A 172 -7.12 6.10 -5.66
C THR A 172 -7.60 7.04 -4.56
N ILE A 173 -8.74 6.73 -3.93
CA ILE A 173 -9.27 7.49 -2.78
C ILE A 173 -8.26 7.48 -1.63
N VAL A 174 -7.78 6.30 -1.21
CA VAL A 174 -6.77 6.15 -0.14
C VAL A 174 -5.54 7.02 -0.41
N THR A 175 -4.99 6.92 -1.63
CA THR A 175 -3.79 7.66 -2.06
C THR A 175 -3.92 9.18 -1.79
N THR A 176 -5.10 9.77 -1.97
CA THR A 176 -5.31 11.22 -1.82
C THR A 176 -5.20 11.72 -0.38
N TYR A 177 -5.86 11.07 0.59
CA TYR A 177 -5.76 11.47 2.00
C TYR A 177 -4.49 10.94 2.67
N TYR A 178 -3.95 9.80 2.20
CA TYR A 178 -2.69 9.29 2.72
C TYR A 178 -1.53 10.27 2.43
N ALA A 179 -1.55 10.94 1.27
CA ALA A 179 -0.62 12.02 0.95
C ALA A 179 -0.76 13.26 1.87
N SER A 180 -1.96 13.58 2.39
CA SER A 180 -2.11 14.68 3.35
C SER A 180 -1.58 14.31 4.74
N LEU A 181 -1.68 13.04 5.16
CA LEU A 181 -1.02 12.56 6.37
C LEU A 181 0.50 12.67 6.25
N MET A 182 1.08 12.32 5.09
CA MET A 182 2.50 12.54 4.81
C MET A 182 2.90 14.02 4.87
N ALA A 183 2.04 14.94 4.39
CA ALA A 183 2.27 16.38 4.48
C ALA A 183 2.33 16.87 5.94
N THR A 184 1.44 16.37 6.80
CA THR A 184 1.45 16.65 8.25
C THR A 184 2.71 16.08 8.92
N THR A 185 3.11 14.86 8.59
CA THR A 185 4.38 14.28 9.06
C THR A 185 5.59 15.13 8.65
N LEU A 186 5.60 15.62 7.41
CA LEU A 186 6.68 16.46 6.90
C LEU A 186 6.68 17.86 7.54
N ARG A 187 5.51 18.42 7.82
CA ARG A 187 5.34 19.66 8.60
C ARG A 187 6.02 19.56 9.96
N TYR A 188 5.75 18.47 10.69
CA TYR A 188 6.37 18.19 11.99
C TYR A 188 7.87 17.91 11.89
N LEU A 189 8.33 17.14 10.89
CA LEU A 189 9.75 16.89 10.66
C LEU A 189 10.55 18.19 10.50
N PHE A 190 10.00 19.19 9.79
CA PHE A 190 10.63 20.50 9.65
C PHE A 190 10.62 21.30 10.96
N ASP A 191 9.59 21.16 11.80
CA ASP A 191 9.56 21.78 13.14
C ASP A 191 10.55 21.13 14.13
N SER A 192 10.86 19.84 13.99
CA SER A 192 11.82 19.12 14.83
C SER A 192 13.24 19.71 14.80
N PHE A 193 13.58 20.52 13.79
CA PHE A 193 14.87 21.21 13.68
C PHE A 193 14.95 22.54 14.45
N GLN A 194 13.87 22.99 15.09
CA GLN A 194 13.89 24.18 15.94
C GLN A 194 14.65 23.90 17.25
N SER A 195 15.31 24.93 17.80
CA SER A 195 16.10 24.80 19.05
C SER A 195 15.24 24.39 20.24
N ILE A 196 13.99 24.86 20.29
CA ILE A 196 12.94 24.42 21.20
C ILE A 196 11.84 23.80 20.34
N LEU A 197 11.35 22.61 20.71
CA LEU A 197 10.27 21.95 19.98
C LEU A 197 8.97 22.78 20.12
N PRO A 198 8.27 23.16 19.03
CA PRO A 198 7.13 24.07 19.11
C PRO A 198 5.96 23.59 19.98
N TRP A 199 5.76 22.27 20.05
CA TRP A 199 4.75 21.63 20.88
C TRP A 199 5.16 21.44 22.35
N ALA A 200 6.40 21.79 22.73
CA ALA A 200 6.87 21.69 24.12
C ALA A 200 6.48 22.90 24.99
N VAL A 201 6.10 24.02 24.36
CA VAL A 201 5.80 25.30 25.01
C VAL A 201 4.39 25.78 24.68
N CYS A 202 3.80 26.60 25.56
CA CYS A 202 2.52 27.25 25.30
C CYS A 202 2.72 28.51 24.42
N ASP A 203 1.85 28.71 23.43
CA ASP A 203 1.74 29.97 22.68
C ASP A 203 0.84 30.96 23.44
N ASP A 204 1.19 32.24 23.43
CA ASP A 204 0.46 33.32 24.12
C ASP A 204 -1.04 33.34 23.77
N ARG A 205 -1.41 32.94 22.54
CA ARG A 205 -2.80 32.91 22.04
C ARG A 205 -3.70 31.94 22.79
N TRP A 206 -3.14 30.92 23.44
CA TRP A 206 -3.88 29.86 24.14
C TRP A 206 -3.27 29.49 25.50
N ALA A 207 -2.39 30.35 26.03
CA ALA A 207 -1.69 30.15 27.30
C ALA A 207 -2.62 29.89 28.50
N ALA A 208 -3.81 30.51 28.53
CA ALA A 208 -4.78 30.36 29.63
C ALA A 208 -5.31 28.93 29.81
N SER A 209 -5.40 28.13 28.74
CA SER A 209 -5.94 26.75 28.78
C SER A 209 -4.85 25.69 28.54
N CYS A 210 -3.58 26.08 28.64
CA CYS A 210 -2.44 25.26 28.22
C CYS A 210 -1.68 24.62 29.39
N ILE A 211 -1.26 23.37 29.19
CA ILE A 211 -0.25 22.67 29.98
C ILE A 211 0.99 22.49 29.08
N PRO A 212 2.15 23.07 29.41
CA PRO A 212 3.36 22.85 28.61
C PRO A 212 3.81 21.39 28.72
N SER A 213 3.96 20.74 27.56
CA SER A 213 4.42 19.35 27.46
C SER A 213 5.92 19.21 27.77
N GLY A 214 6.73 20.27 27.60
CA GLY A 214 8.15 20.28 27.97
C GLY A 214 8.41 20.41 29.48
N ALA A 215 9.61 20.86 29.83
CA ALA A 215 9.98 21.15 31.22
C ALA A 215 9.15 22.33 31.78
N MET A 216 8.56 22.14 32.97
CA MET A 216 7.77 23.18 33.64
C MET A 216 8.67 24.12 34.43
N ASN A 217 8.51 25.42 34.21
CA ASN A 217 9.12 26.45 35.06
C ASN A 217 8.29 26.67 36.33
N ALA A 218 8.93 27.16 37.39
CA ALA A 218 8.25 27.42 38.67
C ALA A 218 7.08 28.43 38.55
N SER A 219 7.16 29.37 37.60
CA SER A 219 6.09 30.32 37.29
C SER A 219 4.87 29.66 36.64
N THR A 220 5.04 28.66 35.78
CA THR A 220 3.92 27.89 35.20
C THR A 220 3.25 26.99 36.23
N MET A 221 4.01 26.41 37.17
CA MET A 221 3.44 25.69 38.33
C MET A 221 2.56 26.59 39.20
N ALA A 222 2.92 27.87 39.39
CA ALA A 222 2.09 28.82 40.14
C ALA A 222 0.77 29.14 39.41
N LEU A 223 0.80 29.31 38.09
CA LEU A 223 -0.41 29.50 37.27
C LEU A 223 -1.35 28.29 37.32
N MET A 224 -0.80 27.08 37.50
CA MET A 224 -1.58 25.84 37.58
C MET A 224 -2.41 25.70 38.86
N ASN A 225 -2.08 26.42 39.94
CA ASN A 225 -2.84 26.37 41.19
C ASN A 225 -4.13 27.21 41.17
N ASP A 226 -4.40 28.00 40.13
CA ASP A 226 -5.70 28.66 39.98
C ASP A 226 -6.76 27.63 39.54
N SER A 227 -7.69 27.33 40.45
CA SER A 227 -8.72 26.29 40.30
C SER A 227 -9.92 26.70 39.45
N THR A 228 -9.92 27.92 38.89
CA THR A 228 -11.03 28.46 38.11
C THR A 228 -11.09 27.98 36.65
N ILE A 229 -10.03 27.35 36.12
CA ILE A 229 -9.95 26.91 34.72
C ILE A 229 -10.05 25.37 34.65
N ILE A 230 -11.26 24.89 34.35
CA ILE A 230 -11.65 23.47 34.50
C ILE A 230 -11.16 22.58 33.33
N ASN A 231 -10.97 23.13 32.12
CA ASN A 231 -10.54 22.37 30.94
C ASN A 231 -9.16 22.85 30.45
N ARG A 232 -8.09 22.21 30.92
CA ARG A 232 -6.72 22.43 30.43
C ARG A 232 -6.32 21.31 29.46
N THR A 233 -5.59 21.67 28.41
CA THR A 233 -5.12 20.77 27.33
C THR A 233 -3.61 20.91 27.13
N SER A 234 -2.93 19.87 26.63
CA SER A 234 -1.48 19.94 26.47
C SER A 234 -1.06 20.84 25.31
N SER A 235 0.13 21.42 25.39
CA SER A 235 0.69 22.26 24.32
C SER A 235 0.84 21.48 23.01
N ALA A 236 1.08 20.17 23.06
CA ALA A 236 1.10 19.32 21.88
C ALA A 236 -0.30 19.16 21.23
N GLU A 237 -1.35 19.03 22.02
CA GLU A 237 -2.73 18.95 21.52
C GLU A 237 -3.19 20.26 20.88
N LEU A 238 -2.88 21.40 21.53
CA LEU A 238 -3.17 22.73 21.00
C LEU A 238 -2.31 23.06 19.77
N TYR A 239 -1.05 22.62 19.74
CA TYR A 239 -0.20 22.76 18.55
C TYR A 239 -0.78 22.00 17.35
N PHE A 240 -1.16 20.73 17.53
CA PHE A 240 -1.75 19.93 16.46
C PHE A 240 -3.07 20.53 15.95
N THR A 241 -4.01 20.78 16.87
CA THR A 241 -5.36 21.22 16.52
C THR A 241 -5.42 22.66 16.04
N LYS A 242 -4.83 23.62 16.76
CA LYS A 242 -4.99 25.06 16.47
C LYS A 242 -3.86 25.67 15.62
N ILE A 243 -2.64 25.11 15.61
CA ILE A 243 -1.52 25.64 14.81
C ILE A 243 -1.30 24.86 13.50
N VAL A 244 -1.28 23.53 13.55
CA VAL A 244 -1.01 22.69 12.38
C VAL A 244 -2.26 22.50 11.51
N LEU A 245 -3.32 21.92 12.07
CA LEU A 245 -4.56 21.66 11.33
C LEU A 245 -5.45 22.90 11.19
N LYS A 246 -5.41 23.81 12.17
CA LYS A 246 -6.37 24.93 12.34
C LYS A 246 -7.82 24.43 12.37
N GLU A 247 -8.01 23.32 13.09
CA GLU A 247 -9.21 22.52 13.09
C GLU A 247 -10.46 23.30 13.52
N LEU A 248 -11.53 23.18 12.71
CA LEU A 248 -12.86 23.70 13.01
C LEU A 248 -13.59 22.78 14.00
N ASP A 249 -14.57 23.33 14.73
CA ASP A 249 -15.37 22.55 15.68
C ASP A 249 -16.45 21.68 14.99
N GLY A 250 -16.74 21.97 13.71
CA GLY A 250 -17.65 21.22 12.82
C GLY A 250 -17.46 21.62 11.35
N ILE A 251 -18.27 21.06 10.44
CA ILE A 251 -18.23 21.39 8.99
C ILE A 251 -19.51 22.05 8.48
N ASP A 252 -20.42 22.45 9.36
CA ASP A 252 -21.73 23.01 9.01
C ASP A 252 -21.62 24.36 8.26
N ASP A 253 -20.68 25.21 8.68
CA ASP A 253 -20.31 26.47 8.00
C ASP A 253 -19.28 26.27 6.86
N GLY A 254 -19.03 25.03 6.46
CA GLY A 254 -18.06 24.64 5.44
C GLY A 254 -16.67 24.25 5.99
N ILE A 255 -15.76 23.90 5.07
CA ILE A 255 -14.44 23.31 5.42
C ILE A 255 -13.29 24.31 5.52
N GLY A 256 -13.51 25.58 5.15
CA GLY A 256 -12.46 26.60 5.06
C GLY A 256 -11.54 26.47 3.84
N LEU A 257 -10.53 27.33 3.76
CA LEU A 257 -9.53 27.33 2.67
C LEU A 257 -8.34 26.43 3.01
N PRO A 258 -7.68 25.77 2.02
CA PRO A 258 -6.48 24.95 2.27
C PRO A 258 -5.37 25.76 2.94
N ASP A 259 -4.75 25.20 3.99
CA ASP A 259 -3.62 25.87 4.61
C ASP A 259 -2.41 25.90 3.66
N LEU A 260 -1.85 27.09 3.42
CA LEU A 260 -0.75 27.26 2.48
C LEU A 260 0.51 26.48 2.88
N ARG A 261 0.82 26.35 4.18
CA ARG A 261 2.02 25.63 4.64
C ARG A 261 1.83 24.13 4.45
N LEU A 262 0.69 23.56 4.88
CA LEU A 262 0.37 22.15 4.64
C LEU A 262 0.28 21.83 3.14
N THR A 263 -0.26 22.74 2.32
CA THR A 263 -0.33 22.57 0.86
C THR A 263 1.07 22.50 0.23
N LEU A 264 2.03 23.29 0.70
CA LEU A 264 3.43 23.19 0.26
C LEU A 264 4.06 21.84 0.67
N PHE A 265 3.79 21.33 1.87
CA PHE A 265 4.25 20.00 2.28
C PHE A 265 3.54 18.85 1.53
N LEU A 266 2.30 19.06 1.09
CA LEU A 266 1.58 18.12 0.22
C LEU A 266 2.21 18.07 -1.18
N VAL A 267 2.54 19.22 -1.77
CA VAL A 267 3.30 19.29 -3.04
C VAL A 267 4.65 18.61 -2.91
N LEU A 268 5.37 18.81 -1.80
CA LEU A 268 6.66 18.16 -1.56
C LEU A 268 6.52 16.64 -1.36
N SER A 269 5.47 16.18 -0.67
CA SER A 269 5.15 14.75 -0.51
C SER A 269 4.88 14.07 -1.85
N TRP A 270 4.05 14.69 -2.70
CA TRP A 270 3.78 14.20 -4.05
C TRP A 270 5.00 14.26 -4.96
N SER A 271 5.87 15.27 -4.79
CA SER A 271 7.14 15.36 -5.52
C SER A 271 8.08 14.21 -5.19
N MET A 272 8.15 13.77 -3.92
CA MET A 272 8.93 12.59 -3.53
C MET A 272 8.38 11.30 -4.16
N VAL A 273 7.06 11.09 -4.13
CA VAL A 273 6.41 9.94 -4.78
C VAL A 273 6.66 9.94 -6.29
N LEU A 274 6.54 11.10 -6.94
CA LEU A 274 6.85 11.29 -8.36
C LEU A 274 8.30 10.93 -8.69
N LEU A 275 9.28 11.43 -7.93
CA LEU A 275 10.70 11.16 -8.15
C LEU A 275 11.02 9.66 -8.04
N ILE A 276 10.40 8.96 -7.08
CA ILE A 276 10.56 7.52 -6.91
C ILE A 276 9.95 6.75 -8.09
N LEU A 277 8.81 7.20 -8.62
CA LEU A 277 8.07 6.54 -9.70
C LEU A 277 8.47 6.96 -11.12
N ILE A 278 9.37 7.93 -11.29
CA ILE A 278 9.68 8.53 -12.60
C ILE A 278 10.17 7.52 -13.67
N LYS A 279 10.80 6.40 -13.25
CA LYS A 279 11.18 5.27 -14.13
C LYS A 279 10.37 3.99 -13.86
N GLY A 280 9.25 4.06 -13.14
CA GLY A 280 8.45 2.90 -12.73
C GLY A 280 9.20 1.99 -11.76
N VAL A 281 8.89 0.68 -11.81
CA VAL A 281 9.43 -0.34 -10.89
C VAL A 281 10.96 -0.41 -10.82
N LYS A 282 11.66 -0.04 -11.91
CA LYS A 282 13.13 0.03 -11.97
C LYS A 282 13.74 1.14 -11.08
N SER A 283 12.92 2.09 -10.62
CA SER A 283 13.29 3.16 -9.69
C SER A 283 12.72 2.91 -8.30
N SER A 284 11.43 2.57 -8.18
CA SER A 284 10.85 2.25 -6.87
C SER A 284 11.47 1.01 -6.22
N GLY A 285 11.85 0.00 -6.99
CA GLY A 285 12.59 -1.17 -6.50
C GLY A 285 14.00 -0.87 -5.96
N LYS A 286 14.58 0.29 -6.31
CA LYS A 286 15.84 0.77 -5.71
C LYS A 286 15.61 1.64 -4.49
N ALA A 287 14.55 2.43 -4.50
CA ALA A 287 14.12 3.19 -3.32
C ALA A 287 13.69 2.24 -2.18
N SER A 288 13.05 1.11 -2.49
CA SER A 288 12.48 0.18 -1.51
C SER A 288 13.49 -0.39 -0.52
N TYR A 289 14.77 -0.51 -0.88
CA TYR A 289 15.82 -0.87 0.08
C TYR A 289 15.88 0.12 1.26
N PHE A 290 15.84 1.43 0.98
CA PHE A 290 15.82 2.45 2.03
C PHE A 290 14.46 2.49 2.72
N LEU A 291 13.37 2.48 1.95
CA LEU A 291 12.00 2.57 2.48
C LEU A 291 11.65 1.42 3.43
N ALA A 292 12.12 0.19 3.15
CA ALA A 292 11.91 -0.97 4.00
C ALA A 292 12.86 -1.02 5.21
N LEU A 293 14.16 -0.72 5.04
CA LEU A 293 15.16 -0.95 6.08
C LEU A 293 15.31 0.21 7.08
N PHE A 294 15.18 1.46 6.62
CA PHE A 294 15.38 2.63 7.49
C PHE A 294 14.42 2.67 8.68
N PRO A 295 13.11 2.34 8.55
CA PRO A 295 12.21 2.29 9.71
C PRO A 295 12.65 1.30 10.79
N TYR A 296 13.21 0.14 10.45
CA TYR A 296 13.71 -0.81 11.46
C TYR A 296 14.89 -0.27 12.26
N LEU A 297 15.79 0.48 11.62
CA LEU A 297 16.89 1.14 12.31
C LEU A 297 16.35 2.14 13.34
N VAL A 298 15.39 2.99 12.95
CA VAL A 298 14.78 3.95 13.88
C VAL A 298 13.96 3.26 14.97
N MET A 299 13.15 2.25 14.64
CA MET A 299 12.40 1.46 15.62
C MET A 299 13.30 0.80 16.65
N THR A 300 14.47 0.29 16.24
CA THR A 300 15.46 -0.30 17.17
C THR A 300 16.04 0.77 18.11
N VAL A 301 16.39 1.96 17.59
CA VAL A 301 16.88 3.08 18.42
C VAL A 301 15.80 3.57 19.39
N LEU A 302 14.55 3.70 18.94
CA LEU A 302 13.43 4.10 19.78
C LEU A 302 13.08 3.03 20.83
N LEU A 303 13.18 1.74 20.52
CA LEU A 303 12.98 0.65 21.47
C LEU A 303 14.07 0.65 22.55
N ILE A 304 15.35 0.78 22.17
CA ILE A 304 16.45 0.91 23.12
C ILE A 304 16.19 2.11 24.04
N ARG A 305 15.79 3.27 23.48
CA ARG A 305 15.43 4.43 24.30
C ARG A 305 14.26 4.13 25.24
N ALA A 306 13.17 3.56 24.75
CA ALA A 306 12.00 3.18 25.53
C ALA A 306 12.37 2.31 26.74
N CYS A 307 13.16 1.25 26.52
CA CYS A 307 13.62 0.35 27.57
C CYS A 307 14.55 1.01 28.62
N THR A 308 15.13 2.18 28.33
CA THR A 308 15.93 2.96 29.31
C THR A 308 15.13 3.99 30.10
N LEU A 309 13.84 4.19 29.81
CA LEU A 309 13.01 5.19 30.47
C LEU A 309 12.31 4.64 31.73
N PRO A 310 12.26 5.40 32.84
CA PRO A 310 11.46 5.02 34.01
C PRO A 310 9.96 5.03 33.64
N GLY A 311 9.20 4.06 34.14
CA GLY A 311 7.77 3.87 33.81
C GLY A 311 7.49 3.14 32.48
N ALA A 312 8.51 2.81 31.68
CA ALA A 312 8.29 2.16 30.39
C ALA A 312 7.71 0.73 30.50
N VAL A 313 8.08 0.00 31.56
CA VAL A 313 7.54 -1.34 31.83
C VAL A 313 6.04 -1.28 32.08
N ASP A 314 5.56 -0.28 32.84
CA ASP A 314 4.14 -0.12 33.16
C ASP A 314 3.30 0.10 31.89
N GLY A 315 3.83 0.89 30.94
CA GLY A 315 3.22 1.07 29.62
C GLY A 315 3.18 -0.21 28.78
N ILE A 316 4.30 -0.96 28.69
CA ILE A 316 4.34 -2.23 27.96
C ILE A 316 3.38 -3.26 28.58
N VAL A 317 3.33 -3.34 29.91
CA VAL A 317 2.38 -4.19 30.63
C VAL A 317 0.94 -3.74 30.38
N TYR A 318 0.66 -2.43 30.36
CA TYR A 318 -0.66 -1.89 30.03
C TYR A 318 -1.13 -2.30 28.63
N PHE A 319 -0.26 -2.19 27.62
CA PHE A 319 -0.52 -2.64 26.25
C PHE A 319 -0.82 -4.13 26.16
N LEU A 320 -0.02 -4.96 26.82
CA LEU A 320 -0.12 -6.43 26.75
C LEU A 320 -1.10 -7.03 27.78
N LYS A 321 -1.73 -6.23 28.64
CA LYS A 321 -2.71 -6.70 29.63
C LYS A 321 -3.97 -7.21 28.91
N PRO A 322 -4.34 -8.49 29.03
CA PRO A 322 -5.49 -9.03 28.30
C PRO A 322 -6.80 -8.72 29.01
N GLN A 323 -7.76 -8.17 28.27
CA GLN A 323 -9.17 -8.07 28.68
C GLN A 323 -9.97 -9.20 28.03
N TRP A 324 -10.09 -10.34 28.71
CA TRP A 324 -10.64 -11.57 28.11
C TRP A 324 -12.10 -11.43 27.63
N ASP A 325 -12.92 -10.64 28.33
CA ASP A 325 -14.33 -10.42 27.99
C ASP A 325 -14.51 -9.80 26.60
N LYS A 326 -13.53 -9.02 26.13
CA LYS A 326 -13.55 -8.36 24.82
C LYS A 326 -13.43 -9.36 23.65
N ILE A 327 -12.81 -10.53 23.83
CA ILE A 327 -12.68 -11.51 22.73
C ILE A 327 -14.05 -12.04 22.26
N LEU A 328 -15.05 -12.00 23.13
CA LEU A 328 -16.42 -12.43 22.84
C LEU A 328 -17.23 -11.38 22.05
N ASP A 329 -16.77 -10.13 21.99
CA ASP A 329 -17.42 -9.07 21.21
C ASP A 329 -17.03 -9.19 19.72
N PRO A 330 -17.98 -9.43 18.79
CA PRO A 330 -17.63 -9.56 17.38
C PRO A 330 -17.12 -8.25 16.74
N LYS A 331 -17.30 -7.08 17.37
CA LYS A 331 -16.63 -5.83 16.95
C LYS A 331 -15.10 -5.96 16.98
N VAL A 332 -14.55 -6.71 17.94
CA VAL A 332 -13.11 -6.99 18.07
C VAL A 332 -12.59 -7.80 16.87
N TRP A 333 -13.37 -8.75 16.37
CA TRP A 333 -13.04 -9.55 15.19
C TRP A 333 -13.15 -8.75 13.89
N TYR A 334 -14.15 -7.87 13.78
CA TYR A 334 -14.24 -6.90 12.68
C TYR A 334 -13.03 -5.95 12.66
N ALA A 335 -12.63 -5.44 13.82
CA ALA A 335 -11.44 -4.60 13.97
C ALA A 335 -10.15 -5.35 13.57
N ALA A 336 -10.02 -6.63 13.96
CA ALA A 336 -8.89 -7.48 13.57
C ALA A 336 -8.80 -7.70 12.05
N VAL A 337 -9.91 -7.97 11.35
CA VAL A 337 -9.95 -8.07 9.88
C VAL A 337 -9.62 -6.74 9.22
N THR A 338 -10.25 -5.66 9.67
CA THR A 338 -10.01 -4.32 9.12
C THR A 338 -8.54 -3.91 9.28
N GLN A 339 -7.95 -4.16 10.45
CA GLN A 339 -6.53 -3.91 10.70
C GLN A 339 -5.65 -4.78 9.80
N CYS A 340 -5.93 -6.08 9.66
CA CYS A 340 -5.17 -6.98 8.78
C CYS A 340 -5.19 -6.53 7.31
N PHE A 341 -6.33 -6.01 6.84
CA PHE A 341 -6.53 -5.49 5.49
C PHE A 341 -5.66 -4.26 5.22
N PHE A 342 -5.72 -3.26 6.11
CA PHE A 342 -4.95 -2.03 5.96
C PHE A 342 -3.45 -2.22 6.24
N SER A 343 -3.07 -3.19 7.08
CA SER A 343 -1.66 -3.54 7.33
C SER A 343 -1.07 -4.21 6.08
N LEU A 344 -1.59 -5.38 5.67
CA LEU A 344 -1.03 -6.12 4.54
C LEU A 344 -1.34 -5.52 3.15
N SER A 345 -2.23 -4.52 3.07
CA SER A 345 -2.73 -3.97 1.80
C SER A 345 -3.40 -5.01 0.88
N ILE A 346 -3.98 -6.06 1.46
CA ILE A 346 -4.70 -7.11 0.73
C ILE A 346 -6.03 -6.61 0.16
N CYS A 347 -6.44 -7.18 -0.98
CA CYS A 347 -7.66 -6.83 -1.69
C CYS A 347 -7.75 -5.37 -2.16
N PHE A 348 -6.63 -4.65 -2.23
CA PHE A 348 -6.51 -3.34 -2.89
C PHE A 348 -5.89 -3.41 -4.29
N GLY A 349 -5.53 -4.62 -4.77
CA GLY A 349 -4.89 -4.87 -6.06
C GLY A 349 -3.42 -4.44 -6.15
N ASN A 350 -2.87 -3.85 -5.07
CA ASN A 350 -1.47 -3.42 -4.99
C ASN A 350 -0.50 -4.62 -5.07
N ILE A 351 -0.84 -5.72 -4.40
CA ILE A 351 -0.03 -6.95 -4.40
C ILE A 351 -0.04 -7.60 -5.77
N ILE A 352 -1.22 -7.71 -6.41
CA ILE A 352 -1.37 -8.20 -7.81
C ILE A 352 -0.50 -7.36 -8.75
N MET A 353 -0.52 -6.03 -8.60
CA MET A 353 0.30 -5.14 -9.42
C MET A 353 1.80 -5.35 -9.19
N TYR A 354 2.29 -5.44 -7.95
CA TYR A 354 3.71 -5.69 -7.69
C TYR A 354 4.17 -7.09 -8.14
N SER A 355 3.36 -8.13 -7.96
CA SER A 355 3.71 -9.49 -8.40
C SER A 355 3.67 -9.63 -9.93
N SER A 356 2.86 -8.84 -10.63
CA SER A 356 2.83 -8.79 -12.11
C SER A 356 4.13 -8.31 -12.78
N TYR A 357 5.09 -7.83 -11.99
CA TYR A 357 6.42 -7.39 -12.45
C TYR A 357 7.53 -8.38 -12.08
N ASN A 358 7.18 -9.52 -11.47
CA ASN A 358 8.11 -10.59 -11.16
C ASN A 358 8.52 -11.39 -12.40
N LYS A 359 9.64 -12.11 -12.27
CA LYS A 359 9.98 -13.20 -13.18
C LYS A 359 9.01 -14.36 -12.94
N PHE A 360 8.58 -15.04 -14.00
CA PHE A 360 7.52 -16.06 -13.92
C PHE A 360 7.77 -17.13 -12.85
N ARG A 361 9.00 -17.63 -12.71
CA ARG A 361 9.38 -18.67 -11.72
C ARG A 361 9.96 -18.11 -10.40
N HIS A 362 9.66 -16.86 -10.04
CA HIS A 362 10.11 -16.26 -8.77
C HIS A 362 9.35 -16.84 -7.57
N ASN A 363 10.03 -17.08 -6.45
CA ASN A 363 9.45 -17.77 -5.30
C ASN A 363 8.58 -16.85 -4.43
N VAL A 364 7.34 -16.63 -4.86
CA VAL A 364 6.32 -15.86 -4.12
C VAL A 364 5.86 -16.53 -2.83
N TYR A 365 5.98 -17.85 -2.69
CA TYR A 365 5.62 -18.55 -1.44
C TYR A 365 6.50 -18.12 -0.26
N ARG A 366 7.82 -18.05 -0.51
CA ARG A 366 8.80 -17.53 0.46
C ARG A 366 8.47 -16.08 0.79
N ASP A 367 8.27 -15.25 -0.23
CA ASP A 367 8.11 -13.80 -0.04
C ASP A 367 6.80 -13.46 0.69
N ALA A 368 5.69 -14.12 0.35
CA ALA A 368 4.43 -14.01 1.08
C ALA A 368 4.57 -14.42 2.56
N THR A 369 5.34 -15.47 2.85
CA THR A 369 5.61 -15.92 4.23
C THR A 369 6.49 -14.92 4.99
N ILE A 370 7.50 -14.33 4.35
CA ILE A 370 8.36 -13.32 4.97
C ILE A 370 7.56 -12.05 5.29
N VAL A 371 6.86 -11.47 4.30
CA VAL A 371 6.14 -10.20 4.49
C VAL A 371 5.08 -10.31 5.58
N THR A 372 4.24 -11.36 5.56
CA THR A 372 3.17 -11.54 6.54
C THR A 372 3.68 -11.78 7.96
N SER A 373 4.85 -12.41 8.12
CA SER A 373 5.48 -12.57 9.43
C SER A 373 6.12 -11.27 9.92
N ILE A 374 6.78 -10.53 9.02
CA ILE A 374 7.44 -9.25 9.32
C ILE A 374 6.41 -8.18 9.69
N ASP A 375 5.27 -8.09 8.99
CA ASP A 375 4.18 -7.16 9.32
C ASP A 375 3.77 -7.27 10.81
N THR A 376 3.41 -8.48 11.23
CA THR A 376 2.91 -8.73 12.58
C THR A 376 3.99 -8.53 13.65
N PHE A 377 5.22 -8.97 13.37
CA PHE A 377 6.36 -8.68 14.23
C PHE A 377 6.56 -7.16 14.38
N THR A 378 6.46 -6.40 13.30
CA THR A 378 6.66 -4.94 13.32
C THR A 378 5.54 -4.23 14.06
N SER A 379 4.29 -4.64 13.88
CA SER A 379 3.14 -4.11 14.61
C SER A 379 3.24 -4.33 16.13
N LEU A 380 3.69 -5.52 16.57
CA LEU A 380 3.94 -5.81 17.99
C LEU A 380 5.16 -5.05 18.54
N LEU A 381 6.27 -5.00 17.78
CA LEU A 381 7.47 -4.24 18.13
C LEU A 381 7.17 -2.74 18.28
N ALA A 382 6.37 -2.20 17.36
CA ALA A 382 5.88 -0.83 17.42
C ALA A 382 4.99 -0.63 18.65
N GLY A 383 4.01 -1.49 18.89
CA GLY A 383 3.17 -1.42 20.10
C GLY A 383 3.98 -1.37 21.39
N CYS A 384 4.95 -2.26 21.58
CA CYS A 384 5.82 -2.24 22.76
C CYS A 384 6.69 -0.96 22.85
N THR A 385 7.20 -0.45 21.72
CA THR A 385 7.99 0.78 21.69
C THR A 385 7.14 2.02 22.02
N ILE A 386 5.96 2.11 21.40
CA ILE A 386 4.94 3.15 21.58
C ILE A 386 4.52 3.21 23.04
N PHE A 387 4.05 2.10 23.59
CA PHE A 387 3.57 2.08 24.96
C PHE A 387 4.69 2.17 25.99
N GLY A 388 5.93 1.73 25.69
CA GLY A 388 7.09 2.02 26.54
C GLY A 388 7.37 3.52 26.68
N ILE A 389 7.27 4.28 25.59
CA ILE A 389 7.42 5.75 25.61
C ILE A 389 6.23 6.42 26.30
N LEU A 390 5.00 5.92 26.13
CA LEU A 390 3.81 6.48 26.79
C LEU A 390 3.70 6.14 28.28
N GLY A 391 4.22 4.98 28.71
CA GLY A 391 4.34 4.63 30.13
C GLY A 391 5.28 5.58 30.86
N HIS A 392 6.39 5.97 30.21
CA HIS A 392 7.26 7.04 30.71
C HIS A 392 6.54 8.40 30.81
N LEU A 393 5.77 8.77 29.78
CA LEU A 393 4.97 9.99 29.80
C LEU A 393 4.00 9.98 31.00
N ALA A 394 3.24 8.90 31.20
CA ALA A 394 2.32 8.75 32.34
C ALA A 394 3.04 8.86 33.70
N HIS A 395 4.19 8.21 33.85
CA HIS A 395 5.02 8.28 35.06
C HIS A 395 5.50 9.70 35.35
N VAL A 396 5.96 10.45 34.34
CA VAL A 396 6.44 11.83 34.50
C VAL A 396 5.31 12.84 34.69
N THR A 397 4.11 12.60 34.14
CA THR A 397 2.92 13.44 34.39
C THR A 397 2.19 13.11 35.69
N GLY A 398 2.60 12.07 36.43
CA GLY A 398 1.88 11.59 37.61
C GLY A 398 0.51 10.97 37.29
N SER A 399 0.29 10.56 36.04
CA SER A 399 -0.96 9.94 35.60
C SER A 399 -1.00 8.47 36.01
N SER A 400 -1.97 8.10 36.85
CA SER A 400 -2.13 6.73 37.36
C SER A 400 -2.62 5.70 36.34
N ASP A 401 -3.17 6.16 35.21
CA ASP A 401 -3.58 5.33 34.08
C ASP A 401 -2.91 5.84 32.79
N VAL A 402 -2.23 4.93 32.08
CA VAL A 402 -1.58 5.18 30.78
C VAL A 402 -2.62 5.54 29.71
N GLY A 403 -3.86 5.06 29.84
CA GLY A 403 -4.95 5.37 28.90
C GLY A 403 -5.23 6.87 28.77
N ASN A 404 -5.03 7.66 29.84
CA ASN A 404 -5.25 9.10 29.83
C ASN A 404 -4.29 9.88 28.91
N VAL A 405 -3.12 9.30 28.58
CA VAL A 405 -2.13 9.91 27.67
C VAL A 405 -2.18 9.34 26.25
N VAL A 406 -3.03 8.34 25.98
CA VAL A 406 -3.26 7.75 24.66
C VAL A 406 -4.35 8.55 23.94
N LYS A 407 -3.98 9.27 22.87
CA LYS A 407 -4.94 9.93 21.97
C LYS A 407 -5.29 9.02 20.79
N SER A 408 -6.49 9.20 20.22
CA SER A 408 -7.01 8.33 19.16
C SER A 408 -6.38 8.56 17.80
N ASP A 409 -6.27 7.48 17.01
CA ASP A 409 -5.79 7.47 15.63
C ASP A 409 -4.50 8.30 15.40
N ALA A 410 -4.57 9.30 14.53
CA ALA A 410 -3.46 10.21 14.23
C ALA A 410 -3.00 11.04 15.44
N GLY A 411 -3.87 11.24 16.43
CA GLY A 411 -3.53 11.90 17.70
C GLY A 411 -2.41 11.18 18.45
N LEU A 412 -2.31 9.85 18.36
CA LEU A 412 -1.23 9.10 18.99
C LEU A 412 0.16 9.54 18.48
N ALA A 413 0.26 9.80 17.17
CA ALA A 413 1.50 10.15 16.49
C ALA A 413 1.80 11.67 16.48
N PHE A 414 0.78 12.52 16.51
CA PHE A 414 0.94 13.98 16.40
C PHE A 414 0.68 14.75 17.72
N ILE A 415 0.15 14.10 18.75
CA ILE A 415 -0.07 14.67 20.08
C ILE A 415 0.74 13.89 21.13
N SER A 416 0.37 12.64 21.41
CA SER A 416 0.95 11.86 22.53
C SER A 416 2.46 11.63 22.36
N TYR A 417 2.91 11.33 21.14
CA TYR A 417 4.33 11.12 20.85
C TYR A 417 5.18 12.40 20.94
N PRO A 418 4.80 13.52 20.29
CA PRO A 418 5.48 14.80 20.44
C PRO A 418 5.55 15.27 21.89
N GLU A 419 4.48 15.05 22.66
CA GLU A 419 4.42 15.31 24.10
C GLU A 419 5.40 14.45 24.90
N ALA A 420 5.47 13.13 24.65
CA ALA A 420 6.42 12.25 25.32
C ALA A 420 7.88 12.61 24.97
N ILE A 421 8.17 12.88 23.69
CA ILE A 421 9.51 13.27 23.23
C ILE A 421 9.92 14.62 23.82
N ALA A 422 8.99 15.58 23.98
CA ALA A 422 9.26 16.87 24.61
C ALA A 422 9.69 16.77 26.09
N LYS A 423 9.44 15.64 26.75
CA LYS A 423 9.89 15.35 28.13
C LYS A 423 11.23 14.62 28.21
N PHE A 424 11.85 14.24 27.08
CA PHE A 424 13.16 13.61 27.12
C PHE A 424 14.26 14.62 27.50
N GLU A 425 14.94 14.35 28.61
CA GLU A 425 16.08 15.16 29.09
C GLU A 425 17.27 15.18 28.12
N VAL A 426 17.41 14.14 27.28
CA VAL A 426 18.55 13.96 26.37
C VAL A 426 18.08 14.03 24.92
N LEU A 427 18.55 15.06 24.20
CA LEU A 427 18.40 15.25 22.74
C LEU A 427 16.97 15.05 22.18
N PRO A 428 15.92 15.68 22.76
CA PRO A 428 14.54 15.49 22.31
C PRO A 428 14.33 15.85 20.83
N GLN A 429 15.07 16.83 20.30
CA GLN A 429 15.05 17.21 18.89
C GLN A 429 15.51 16.05 17.98
N ALA A 430 16.58 15.34 18.36
CA ALA A 430 17.11 14.23 17.56
C ALA A 430 16.13 13.05 17.51
N PHE A 431 15.52 12.70 18.65
CA PHE A 431 14.46 11.69 18.69
C PHE A 431 13.23 12.09 17.88
N SER A 432 12.84 13.38 17.91
CA SER A 432 11.75 13.90 17.09
C SER A 432 12.04 13.82 15.58
N VAL A 433 13.22 14.26 15.15
CA VAL A 433 13.66 14.16 13.74
C VAL A 433 13.63 12.71 13.28
N LEU A 434 14.20 11.78 14.06
CA LEU A 434 14.20 10.35 13.71
C LEU A 434 12.78 9.78 13.61
N PHE A 435 11.91 10.08 14.58
CA PHE A 435 10.53 9.60 14.60
C PHE A 435 9.72 10.11 13.39
N PHE A 436 9.73 11.41 13.12
CA PHE A 436 8.98 11.95 11.98
C PHE A 436 9.58 11.61 10.62
N LEU A 437 10.91 11.46 10.52
CA LEU A 437 11.55 10.94 9.30
C LEU A 437 11.16 9.48 9.06
N MET A 438 11.13 8.64 10.11
CA MET A 438 10.63 7.25 10.01
C MET A 438 9.19 7.20 9.55
N LEU A 439 8.28 7.96 10.16
CA LEU A 439 6.88 8.03 9.74
C LEU A 439 6.78 8.48 8.28
N PHE A 440 7.55 9.48 7.85
CA PHE A 440 7.51 9.97 6.47
C PHE A 440 7.99 8.90 5.48
N VAL A 441 9.04 8.14 5.83
CA VAL A 441 9.56 7.02 5.03
C VAL A 441 8.57 5.87 4.92
N LEU A 442 7.92 5.47 6.03
CA LEU A 442 6.82 4.49 6.04
C LEU A 442 5.65 4.98 5.18
N GLY A 443 5.34 6.28 5.24
CA GLY A 443 4.33 6.91 4.41
C GLY A 443 4.64 6.80 2.91
N ILE A 444 5.86 7.16 2.51
CA ILE A 444 6.31 7.00 1.12
C ILE A 444 6.17 5.55 0.65
N GLY A 445 6.56 4.57 1.46
CA GLY A 445 6.52 3.14 1.12
C GLY A 445 5.15 2.67 0.64
N SER A 446 4.11 2.86 1.45
CA SER A 446 2.73 2.49 1.09
C SER A 446 2.19 3.34 -0.06
N ASN A 447 2.43 4.66 -0.06
CA ASN A 447 1.84 5.56 -1.07
C ASN A 447 2.44 5.35 -2.48
N VAL A 448 3.72 4.96 -2.57
CA VAL A 448 4.39 4.55 -3.82
C VAL A 448 3.74 3.29 -4.41
N ALA A 449 3.29 2.34 -3.58
CA ALA A 449 2.60 1.14 -4.04
C ALA A 449 1.20 1.44 -4.60
N MET A 450 0.40 2.21 -3.86
CA MET A 450 -0.94 2.64 -4.26
C MET A 450 -0.91 3.45 -5.57
N THR A 451 0.00 4.42 -5.65
CA THR A 451 0.22 5.23 -6.87
C THR A 451 0.71 4.36 -8.04
N SER A 452 1.54 3.34 -7.79
CA SER A 452 1.96 2.37 -8.82
C SER A 452 0.79 1.53 -9.35
N CYS A 453 -0.19 1.19 -8.51
CA CYS A 453 -1.41 0.48 -8.92
C CYS A 453 -2.20 1.32 -9.94
N VAL A 454 -2.48 2.58 -9.61
CA VAL A 454 -3.17 3.52 -10.51
C VAL A 454 -2.39 3.74 -11.80
N MET A 455 -1.08 3.99 -11.71
CA MET A 455 -0.19 4.14 -12.88
C MET A 455 -0.20 2.91 -13.79
N THR A 456 -0.21 1.71 -13.20
CA THR A 456 -0.26 0.44 -13.95
C THR A 456 -1.56 0.33 -14.72
N VAL A 457 -2.71 0.60 -14.10
CA VAL A 457 -4.03 0.55 -14.75
C VAL A 457 -4.10 1.55 -15.93
N ILE A 458 -3.60 2.78 -15.75
CA ILE A 458 -3.54 3.78 -16.83
C ILE A 458 -2.67 3.29 -17.99
N LYS A 459 -1.45 2.81 -17.71
CA LYS A 459 -0.55 2.26 -18.75
C LYS A 459 -1.12 1.01 -19.44
N ASP A 460 -1.83 0.17 -18.70
CA ASP A 460 -2.45 -1.04 -19.22
C ASP A 460 -3.58 -0.72 -20.22
N GLN A 461 -4.28 0.41 -20.07
CA GLN A 461 -5.27 0.89 -21.05
C GLN A 461 -4.68 1.79 -22.15
N PHE A 462 -3.62 2.54 -21.84
CA PHE A 462 -2.97 3.48 -22.76
C PHE A 462 -1.46 3.18 -22.91
N PRO A 463 -1.07 2.15 -23.69
CA PRO A 463 0.34 1.69 -23.78
C PRO A 463 1.33 2.74 -24.31
N ARG A 464 0.85 3.79 -24.97
CA ARG A 464 1.67 4.90 -25.48
C ARG A 464 2.17 5.86 -24.36
N VAL A 465 1.58 5.80 -23.16
CA VAL A 465 1.91 6.69 -22.04
C VAL A 465 3.19 6.21 -21.34
N ARG A 466 4.20 7.08 -21.24
CA ARG A 466 5.47 6.80 -20.56
C ARG A 466 5.32 6.91 -19.04
N ASN A 467 6.14 6.17 -18.28
CA ASN A 467 6.13 6.16 -16.80
C ASN A 467 6.09 7.57 -16.20
N TRP A 468 6.98 8.47 -16.63
CA TRP A 468 7.04 9.84 -16.14
C TRP A 468 5.79 10.68 -16.45
N GLN A 469 5.11 10.44 -17.58
CA GLN A 469 3.88 11.17 -17.95
C GLN A 469 2.74 10.77 -17.03
N ALA A 470 2.54 9.46 -16.83
CA ALA A 470 1.54 8.96 -15.89
C ALA A 470 1.83 9.42 -14.46
N ALA A 471 3.08 9.33 -14.01
CA ALA A 471 3.47 9.76 -12.66
C ALA A 471 3.24 11.26 -12.43
N ILE A 472 3.57 12.14 -13.39
CA ILE A 472 3.28 13.59 -13.27
C ILE A 472 1.77 13.82 -13.22
N THR A 473 0.99 13.20 -14.12
CA THR A 473 -0.47 13.38 -14.13
C THR A 473 -1.10 12.96 -12.81
N ILE A 474 -0.72 11.80 -12.27
CA ILE A 474 -1.25 11.33 -10.98
C ILE A 474 -0.80 12.25 -9.83
N ALA A 475 0.45 12.73 -9.82
CA ALA A 475 0.93 13.65 -8.79
C ALA A 475 0.19 15.01 -8.82
N VAL A 476 -0.07 15.58 -10.01
CA VAL A 476 -0.82 16.83 -10.15
C VAL A 476 -2.28 16.64 -9.69
N CYS A 477 -2.97 15.59 -10.16
CA CYS A 477 -4.32 15.26 -9.68
C CYS A 477 -4.34 14.99 -8.17
N GLY A 478 -3.31 14.32 -7.64
CA GLY A 478 -3.15 14.00 -6.24
C GLY A 478 -2.94 15.21 -5.33
N VAL A 479 -2.22 16.24 -5.79
CA VAL A 479 -2.12 17.54 -5.11
C VAL A 479 -3.48 18.25 -5.11
N LEU A 480 -4.17 18.30 -6.26
CA LEU A 480 -5.46 18.97 -6.38
C LEU A 480 -6.53 18.33 -5.48
N LEU A 481 -6.68 17.01 -5.53
CA LEU A 481 -7.64 16.27 -4.68
C LEU A 481 -7.19 16.25 -3.21
N GLY A 482 -5.89 16.09 -2.96
CA GLY A 482 -5.32 16.09 -1.61
C GLY A 482 -5.47 17.43 -0.88
N SER A 483 -5.63 18.54 -1.61
CA SER A 483 -5.78 19.89 -1.04
C SER A 483 -7.01 20.01 -0.12
N ILE A 484 -8.04 19.18 -0.32
CA ILE A 484 -9.26 19.16 0.48
C ILE A 484 -8.97 18.75 1.93
N TYR A 485 -8.06 17.79 2.15
CA TYR A 485 -7.76 17.26 3.48
C TYR A 485 -6.77 18.12 4.30
N VAL A 486 -6.15 19.14 3.68
CA VAL A 486 -5.31 20.14 4.35
C VAL A 486 -6.05 21.46 4.60
N THR A 487 -7.39 21.43 4.53
CA THR A 487 -8.28 22.51 5.01
C THR A 487 -8.52 22.40 6.52
N PRO A 488 -8.98 23.48 7.19
CA PRO A 488 -9.48 23.46 8.57
C PRO A 488 -10.52 22.37 8.88
N GLY A 489 -11.41 22.05 7.94
CA GLY A 489 -12.39 20.96 8.03
C GLY A 489 -11.86 19.59 7.53
N GLY A 490 -10.58 19.52 7.13
CA GLY A 490 -10.03 18.40 6.36
C GLY A 490 -10.04 17.06 7.07
N GLN A 491 -9.96 17.02 8.42
CA GLN A 491 -10.03 15.77 9.19
C GLN A 491 -11.43 15.11 9.14
N TYR A 492 -12.49 15.92 9.15
CA TYR A 492 -13.87 15.43 9.01
C TYR A 492 -14.06 14.79 7.63
N ILE A 493 -13.60 15.48 6.57
CA ILE A 493 -13.67 14.96 5.20
C ILE A 493 -12.79 13.71 5.04
N LEU A 494 -11.59 13.67 5.63
CA LEU A 494 -10.72 12.50 5.62
C LEU A 494 -11.43 11.29 6.24
N LYS A 495 -12.04 11.43 7.43
CA LYS A 495 -12.73 10.32 8.10
C LYS A 495 -13.98 9.87 7.34
N LEU A 496 -14.75 10.81 6.78
CA LEU A 496 -15.92 10.51 5.94
C LEU A 496 -15.52 9.69 4.70
N VAL A 497 -14.47 10.13 4.00
CA VAL A 497 -14.01 9.53 2.74
C VAL A 497 -13.27 8.21 2.97
N ASP A 498 -12.46 8.07 4.04
CA ASP A 498 -11.88 6.77 4.42
C ASP A 498 -12.98 5.74 4.71
N TYR A 499 -13.95 6.09 5.54
CA TYR A 499 -15.01 5.18 5.96
C TYR A 499 -15.86 4.70 4.77
N TYR A 500 -16.47 5.63 4.03
CA TYR A 500 -17.38 5.31 2.94
C TYR A 500 -16.68 4.92 1.63
N GLY A 501 -15.47 5.44 1.37
CA GLY A 501 -14.76 5.28 0.09
C GLY A 501 -13.65 4.24 0.07
N ALA A 502 -13.19 3.77 1.24
CA ALA A 502 -12.16 2.73 1.34
C ALA A 502 -12.58 1.60 2.28
N SER A 503 -12.75 1.89 3.58
CA SER A 503 -12.97 0.90 4.65
C SER A 503 -14.20 0.01 4.38
N SER A 504 -15.38 0.59 4.18
CA SER A 504 -16.61 -0.19 3.98
C SER A 504 -16.69 -0.86 2.61
N ILE A 505 -16.05 -0.30 1.58
CA ILE A 505 -16.04 -0.87 0.21
C ILE A 505 -15.10 -2.08 0.13
N ALA A 506 -13.93 -2.01 0.77
CA ALA A 506 -12.88 -3.03 0.71
C ALA A 506 -13.37 -4.42 1.13
N LEU A 507 -14.23 -4.51 2.16
CA LEU A 507 -14.75 -5.79 2.65
C LEU A 507 -15.63 -6.49 1.59
N VAL A 508 -16.48 -5.74 0.89
CA VAL A 508 -17.36 -6.27 -0.17
C VAL A 508 -16.55 -6.65 -1.41
N LEU A 509 -15.58 -5.82 -1.81
CA LEU A 509 -14.69 -6.13 -2.93
C LEU A 509 -13.81 -7.35 -2.66
N ALA A 510 -13.31 -7.52 -1.43
CA ALA A 510 -12.55 -8.69 -1.03
C ALA A 510 -13.36 -9.98 -1.08
N ILE A 511 -14.63 -9.95 -0.64
CA ILE A 511 -15.54 -11.10 -0.78
C ILE A 511 -15.78 -11.40 -2.26
N ALA A 512 -15.99 -10.39 -3.10
CA ALA A 512 -16.15 -10.57 -4.53
C ALA A 512 -14.89 -11.13 -5.22
N GLU A 513 -13.68 -10.69 -4.83
CA GLU A 513 -12.40 -11.25 -5.27
C GLU A 513 -12.25 -12.73 -4.87
N LEU A 514 -12.52 -13.05 -3.60
CA LEU A 514 -12.47 -14.41 -3.08
C LEU A 514 -13.47 -15.34 -3.78
N ILE A 515 -14.67 -14.84 -4.11
CA ILE A 515 -15.66 -15.58 -4.92
C ILE A 515 -15.16 -15.78 -6.35
N ALA A 516 -14.61 -14.72 -6.97
CA ALA A 516 -14.05 -14.77 -8.32
C ALA A 516 -12.95 -15.84 -8.45
N ILE A 517 -12.03 -15.90 -7.49
CA ILE A 517 -10.88 -16.80 -7.54
C ILE A 517 -11.27 -18.19 -7.02
N GLY A 518 -11.90 -18.26 -5.84
CA GLY A 518 -12.20 -19.51 -5.14
C GLY A 518 -13.25 -20.37 -5.84
N TRP A 519 -14.23 -19.77 -6.52
CA TRP A 519 -15.36 -20.47 -7.14
C TRP A 519 -15.52 -20.25 -8.64
N VAL A 520 -15.44 -19.01 -9.13
CA VAL A 520 -15.69 -18.74 -10.57
C VAL A 520 -14.52 -19.25 -11.42
N TYR A 521 -13.29 -18.84 -11.07
CA TYR A 521 -12.08 -19.38 -11.69
C TYR A 521 -11.78 -20.80 -11.18
N GLY A 522 -11.83 -20.99 -9.86
CA GLY A 522 -11.74 -22.27 -9.16
C GLY A 522 -10.36 -22.56 -8.57
N VAL A 523 -10.33 -22.92 -7.28
CA VAL A 523 -9.08 -23.24 -6.55
C VAL A 523 -8.23 -24.32 -7.23
N ASP A 524 -8.83 -25.32 -7.88
CA ASP A 524 -8.04 -26.37 -8.54
C ASP A 524 -7.28 -25.86 -9.78
N ARG A 525 -7.81 -24.86 -10.50
CA ARG A 525 -7.05 -24.17 -11.56
C ARG A 525 -5.91 -23.36 -10.97
N LEU A 526 -6.19 -22.57 -9.93
CA LEU A 526 -5.15 -21.81 -9.21
C LEU A 526 -4.03 -22.73 -8.67
N CYS A 527 -4.36 -23.95 -8.24
CA CYS A 527 -3.38 -24.97 -7.89
C CYS A 527 -2.53 -25.42 -9.08
N LYS A 528 -3.14 -25.74 -10.24
CA LYS A 528 -2.40 -26.08 -11.47
C LYS A 528 -1.49 -24.92 -11.93
N ASP A 529 -1.99 -23.68 -11.87
CA ASP A 529 -1.21 -22.47 -12.20
C ASP A 529 0.01 -22.33 -11.30
N THR A 530 -0.17 -22.52 -9.99
CA THR A 530 0.92 -22.47 -9.00
C THR A 530 1.93 -23.60 -9.20
N GLU A 531 1.45 -24.81 -9.51
CA GLU A 531 2.27 -25.99 -9.75
C GLU A 531 3.12 -25.83 -11.02
N PHE A 532 2.53 -25.36 -12.11
CA PHE A 532 3.25 -25.01 -13.34
C PHE A 532 4.29 -23.89 -13.12
N MET A 533 3.95 -22.88 -12.31
CA MET A 533 4.80 -21.72 -12.05
C MET A 533 5.98 -22.02 -11.10
N LEU A 534 5.73 -22.68 -9.97
CA LEU A 534 6.66 -22.89 -8.86
C LEU A 534 7.20 -24.33 -8.74
N GLY A 535 6.66 -25.28 -9.49
CA GLY A 535 7.04 -26.70 -9.42
C GLY A 535 6.48 -27.44 -8.20
N HIS A 536 5.55 -26.85 -7.44
CA HIS A 536 4.90 -27.50 -6.31
C HIS A 536 3.43 -27.05 -6.17
N ARG A 537 2.55 -27.99 -5.86
CA ARG A 537 1.12 -27.71 -5.63
C ARG A 537 0.87 -27.10 -4.23
N PRO A 538 -0.07 -26.14 -4.08
CA PRO A 538 -0.48 -25.65 -2.77
C PRO A 538 -1.04 -26.77 -1.87
N ASN A 539 -0.60 -26.81 -0.61
CA ASN A 539 -1.07 -27.78 0.37
C ASN A 539 -2.54 -27.56 0.78
N LEU A 540 -3.09 -28.48 1.59
CA LEU A 540 -4.49 -28.47 2.03
C LEU A 540 -4.89 -27.18 2.76
N TYR A 541 -4.01 -26.59 3.57
CA TYR A 541 -4.30 -25.36 4.32
C TYR A 541 -4.64 -24.20 3.39
N TRP A 542 -3.85 -23.95 2.34
CA TRP A 542 -4.13 -22.90 1.36
C TRP A 542 -5.45 -23.15 0.63
N ARG A 543 -5.67 -24.40 0.19
CA ARG A 543 -6.88 -24.81 -0.54
C ARG A 543 -8.14 -24.63 0.30
N LEU A 544 -8.12 -25.00 1.58
CA LEU A 544 -9.25 -24.80 2.51
C LEU A 544 -9.48 -23.32 2.84
N CYS A 545 -8.42 -22.53 2.99
CA CYS A 545 -8.55 -21.09 3.22
C CYS A 545 -9.24 -20.40 2.04
N TRP A 546 -8.70 -20.56 0.82
CA TRP A 546 -9.24 -19.93 -0.38
C TRP A 546 -10.65 -20.42 -0.75
N ARG A 547 -10.95 -21.70 -0.52
CA ARG A 547 -12.23 -22.30 -0.93
C ARG A 547 -13.35 -22.16 0.09
N TRP A 548 -13.06 -22.05 1.39
CA TRP A 548 -14.12 -22.10 2.41
C TRP A 548 -13.88 -21.18 3.62
N ILE A 549 -12.72 -21.25 4.27
CA ILE A 549 -12.52 -20.61 5.58
C ILE A 549 -12.50 -19.09 5.45
N THR A 550 -11.64 -18.55 4.58
CA THR A 550 -11.50 -17.10 4.41
C THR A 550 -12.84 -16.45 4.00
N PRO A 551 -13.57 -16.95 2.97
CA PRO A 551 -14.73 -16.22 2.46
C PRO A 551 -15.95 -16.39 3.38
N ALA A 552 -16.07 -17.51 4.11
CA ALA A 552 -17.09 -17.67 5.14
C ALA A 552 -16.86 -16.72 6.32
N LEU A 553 -15.62 -16.62 6.82
CA LEU A 553 -15.27 -15.69 7.91
C LEU A 553 -15.52 -14.24 7.50
N MET A 554 -15.10 -13.87 6.29
CA MET A 554 -15.36 -12.55 5.70
C MET A 554 -16.85 -12.24 5.56
N LEU A 555 -17.66 -13.20 5.10
CA LEU A 555 -19.11 -13.03 4.97
C LEU A 555 -19.81 -12.88 6.33
N ILE A 556 -19.43 -13.67 7.33
CA ILE A 556 -19.95 -13.55 8.71
C ILE A 556 -19.67 -12.15 9.26
N ILE A 557 -18.45 -11.64 9.05
CA ILE A 557 -18.01 -10.33 9.54
C ILE A 557 -18.71 -9.18 8.78
N LEU A 558 -18.96 -9.33 7.47
CA LEU A 558 -19.80 -8.38 6.72
C LEU A 558 -21.24 -8.35 7.24
N ILE A 559 -21.86 -9.52 7.42
CA ILE A 559 -23.24 -9.62 7.94
C ILE A 559 -23.34 -8.98 9.33
N TYR A 560 -22.37 -9.25 10.22
CA TYR A 560 -22.32 -8.63 11.54
C TYR A 560 -22.20 -7.10 11.45
N ASN A 561 -21.27 -6.60 10.63
CA ASN A 561 -21.09 -5.15 10.44
C ASN A 561 -22.35 -4.45 9.92
N LEU A 562 -23.09 -5.08 9.00
CA LEU A 562 -24.36 -4.56 8.48
C LEU A 562 -25.47 -4.55 9.54
N ILE A 563 -25.48 -5.51 10.47
CA ILE A 563 -26.45 -5.56 11.59
C ILE A 563 -26.11 -4.53 12.66
N THR A 564 -24.82 -4.30 12.94
CA THR A 564 -24.34 -3.37 13.98
C THR A 564 -23.85 -2.04 13.39
N LEU A 565 -24.43 -1.61 12.28
CA LEU A 565 -24.02 -0.39 11.58
C LEU A 565 -24.45 0.85 12.37
N GLU A 566 -23.48 1.48 13.04
CA GLU A 566 -23.67 2.75 13.74
C GLU A 566 -23.34 3.95 12.83
N PRO A 567 -24.04 5.09 12.93
CA PRO A 567 -23.71 6.29 12.16
C PRO A 567 -22.27 6.77 12.42
N LEU A 568 -21.55 7.13 11.36
CA LEU A 568 -20.19 7.66 11.49
C LEU A 568 -20.20 8.97 12.31
N MET A 569 -19.33 9.04 13.31
CA MET A 569 -19.09 10.25 14.12
C MET A 569 -17.58 10.57 14.17
N TYR A 570 -17.26 11.84 14.45
CA TYR A 570 -15.88 12.27 14.71
C TYR A 570 -15.80 13.02 16.03
N LYS A 571 -14.97 12.53 16.97
CA LYS A 571 -14.99 12.99 18.37
C LYS A 571 -16.43 12.86 18.92
N GLN A 572 -17.08 13.98 19.27
CA GLN A 572 -18.50 14.05 19.66
C GLN A 572 -19.39 14.70 18.59
N TYR A 573 -18.84 15.00 17.42
CA TYR A 573 -19.57 15.61 16.30
C TYR A 573 -20.33 14.57 15.48
N VAL A 574 -21.62 14.82 15.30
CA VAL A 574 -22.51 14.10 14.39
C VAL A 574 -22.54 14.87 13.07
N TYR A 575 -22.36 14.16 11.95
CA TYR A 575 -22.31 14.82 10.64
C TYR A 575 -23.68 15.35 10.21
N PRO A 576 -23.75 16.45 9.45
CA PRO A 576 -24.99 16.91 8.83
C PRO A 576 -25.46 15.90 7.77
N THR A 577 -26.77 15.80 7.55
CA THR A 577 -27.38 14.81 6.64
C THR A 577 -26.73 14.78 5.25
N ILE A 578 -26.43 15.96 4.68
CA ILE A 578 -25.78 16.09 3.38
C ILE A 578 -24.40 15.40 3.31
N ALA A 579 -23.65 15.35 4.42
CA ALA A 579 -22.37 14.65 4.46
C ALA A 579 -22.57 13.12 4.49
N TYR A 580 -23.61 12.61 5.18
CA TYR A 580 -23.99 11.21 5.10
C TYR A 580 -24.47 10.83 3.70
N ASP A 581 -25.27 11.68 3.04
CA ASP A 581 -25.74 11.46 1.66
C ASP A 581 -24.57 11.38 0.67
N ILE A 582 -23.59 12.28 0.78
CA ILE A 582 -22.34 12.26 0.00
C ILE A 582 -21.56 10.97 0.28
N GLY A 583 -21.45 10.56 1.55
CA GLY A 583 -20.81 9.30 1.95
C GLY A 583 -21.46 8.09 1.28
N TRP A 584 -22.79 7.97 1.36
CA TRP A 584 -23.54 6.91 0.70
C TRP A 584 -23.42 6.95 -0.83
N CYS A 585 -23.33 8.14 -1.44
CA CYS A 585 -23.05 8.26 -2.88
C CYS A 585 -21.66 7.74 -3.26
N ILE A 586 -20.62 8.03 -2.47
CA ILE A 586 -19.26 7.50 -2.67
C ILE A 586 -19.26 5.97 -2.55
N PHE A 587 -19.88 5.44 -1.49
CA PHE A 587 -20.01 4.00 -1.26
C PHE A 587 -20.75 3.30 -2.40
N ALA A 588 -21.90 3.84 -2.82
CA ALA A 588 -22.68 3.32 -3.94
C ALA A 588 -21.89 3.36 -5.25
N PHE A 589 -21.17 4.45 -5.54
CA PHE A 589 -20.37 4.57 -6.76
C PHE A 589 -19.25 3.52 -6.85
N GLY A 590 -18.61 3.17 -5.73
CA GLY A 590 -17.61 2.11 -5.69
C GLY A 590 -18.19 0.70 -5.77
N LEU A 591 -19.33 0.43 -5.12
CA LEU A 591 -20.01 -0.87 -5.28
C LEU A 591 -20.63 -1.07 -6.66
N LEU A 592 -21.15 -0.01 -7.29
CA LEU A 592 -21.73 -0.06 -8.64
C LEU A 592 -20.72 -0.47 -9.72
N GLN A 593 -19.42 -0.39 -9.45
CA GLN A 593 -18.40 -0.95 -10.36
C GLN A 593 -18.60 -2.46 -10.58
N LEU A 594 -19.08 -3.21 -9.57
CA LEU A 594 -19.36 -4.65 -9.72
C LEU A 594 -20.43 -4.92 -10.80
N PRO A 595 -21.69 -4.45 -10.69
CA PRO A 595 -22.72 -4.70 -11.71
C PRO A 595 -22.44 -3.99 -13.04
N ILE A 596 -21.91 -2.76 -13.06
CA ILE A 596 -21.66 -2.02 -14.31
C ILE A 596 -20.69 -2.79 -15.22
N TRP A 597 -19.56 -3.23 -14.67
CA TRP A 597 -18.55 -3.95 -15.45
C TRP A 597 -18.96 -5.41 -15.73
N ALA A 598 -19.75 -6.04 -14.86
CA ALA A 598 -20.36 -7.35 -15.14
C ALA A 598 -21.30 -7.28 -16.35
N ILE A 599 -22.20 -6.30 -16.39
CA ILE A 599 -23.14 -6.07 -17.50
C ILE A 599 -22.37 -5.78 -18.80
N TYR A 600 -21.38 -4.89 -18.76
CA TYR A 600 -20.51 -4.60 -19.92
C TYR A 600 -19.77 -5.85 -20.41
N ALA A 601 -19.23 -6.67 -19.50
CA ALA A 601 -18.54 -7.91 -19.84
C ALA A 601 -19.49 -8.91 -20.53
N VAL A 602 -20.71 -9.11 -20.00
CA VAL A 602 -21.72 -9.98 -20.62
C VAL A 602 -22.08 -9.49 -22.02
N PHE A 603 -22.34 -8.21 -22.22
CA PHE A 603 -22.67 -7.68 -23.57
C PHE A 603 -21.55 -7.91 -24.59
N LYS A 604 -20.28 -7.75 -24.17
CA LYS A 604 -19.09 -7.91 -25.01
C LYS A 604 -18.75 -9.36 -25.37
N GLN A 605 -19.23 -10.35 -24.60
CA GLN A 605 -18.99 -11.76 -24.93
C GLN A 605 -19.77 -12.21 -26.17
N SER A 606 -19.17 -13.13 -26.93
CA SER A 606 -19.85 -13.84 -28.01
C SER A 606 -20.81 -14.89 -27.46
N GLY A 607 -21.99 -14.98 -28.06
CA GLY A 607 -23.06 -15.89 -27.63
C GLY A 607 -24.37 -15.56 -28.33
N LYS A 608 -25.17 -16.58 -28.68
CA LYS A 608 -26.46 -16.41 -29.36
C LYS A 608 -27.56 -16.04 -28.37
N THR A 609 -27.52 -16.59 -27.15
CA THR A 609 -28.42 -16.23 -26.05
C THR A 609 -27.71 -15.42 -24.96
N ILE A 610 -28.48 -14.71 -24.13
CA ILE A 610 -27.95 -14.02 -22.94
C ILE A 610 -27.30 -15.03 -21.98
N THR A 611 -27.89 -16.22 -21.83
CA THR A 611 -27.36 -17.32 -21.02
C THR A 611 -25.98 -17.79 -21.50
N ASP A 612 -25.78 -17.91 -22.81
CA ASP A 612 -24.46 -18.25 -23.38
C ASP A 612 -23.43 -17.16 -23.08
N LYS A 613 -23.81 -15.89 -23.23
CA LYS A 613 -22.94 -14.75 -22.94
C LYS A 613 -22.53 -14.70 -21.47
N ILE A 614 -23.45 -14.95 -20.54
CA ILE A 614 -23.16 -15.09 -19.10
C ILE A 614 -22.19 -16.27 -18.88
N LYS A 615 -22.50 -17.45 -19.43
CA LYS A 615 -21.66 -18.66 -19.29
C LYS A 615 -20.24 -18.48 -19.85
N ASN A 616 -20.09 -17.69 -20.91
CA ASN A 616 -18.79 -17.34 -21.50
C ASN A 616 -18.07 -16.25 -20.68
N SER A 617 -18.79 -15.31 -20.06
CA SER A 617 -18.21 -14.29 -19.17
C SER A 617 -17.71 -14.83 -17.81
N LEU A 618 -18.14 -16.05 -17.44
CA LEU A 618 -17.67 -16.80 -16.27
C LEU A 618 -16.42 -17.65 -16.55
N LYS A 619 -15.95 -17.72 -17.80
CA LYS A 619 -14.78 -18.52 -18.21
C LYS A 619 -13.56 -17.62 -18.46
N PRO A 620 -12.34 -18.17 -18.31
CA PRO A 620 -11.13 -17.49 -18.77
C PRO A 620 -11.21 -17.15 -20.26
N THR A 621 -10.76 -15.95 -20.62
CA THR A 621 -10.63 -15.55 -22.03
C THR A 621 -9.46 -16.29 -22.70
N ALA A 622 -9.44 -16.31 -24.04
CA ALA A 622 -8.31 -16.86 -24.80
C ALA A 622 -6.96 -16.14 -24.53
N ALA A 623 -7.00 -14.94 -23.93
CA ALA A 623 -5.82 -14.18 -23.51
C ALA A 623 -5.37 -14.49 -22.07
N TRP A 624 -6.14 -15.25 -21.29
CA TRP A 624 -5.75 -15.65 -19.94
C TRP A 624 -4.62 -16.67 -19.95
N GLY A 625 -3.70 -16.55 -18.99
CA GLY A 625 -2.48 -17.35 -18.89
C GLY A 625 -1.23 -16.47 -18.83
N PRO A 626 -0.03 -17.08 -18.95
CA PRO A 626 1.24 -16.36 -19.03
C PRO A 626 1.25 -15.36 -20.19
N LEU A 627 1.90 -14.20 -19.99
CA LEU A 627 2.03 -13.16 -21.01
C LEU A 627 3.06 -13.52 -22.09
N ASP A 628 4.12 -14.24 -21.71
CA ASP A 628 5.15 -14.72 -22.63
C ASP A 628 4.60 -15.84 -23.54
N PRO A 629 4.68 -15.72 -24.89
CA PRO A 629 4.13 -16.71 -25.81
C PRO A 629 4.69 -18.13 -25.63
N THR A 630 5.98 -18.28 -25.30
CA THR A 630 6.60 -19.60 -25.12
C THR A 630 6.09 -20.30 -23.87
N THR A 631 6.10 -19.60 -22.74
CA THR A 631 5.56 -20.06 -21.45
C THR A 631 4.06 -20.34 -21.54
N HIS A 632 3.32 -19.55 -22.33
CA HIS A 632 1.89 -19.73 -22.56
C HIS A 632 1.58 -21.01 -23.36
N TYR A 633 2.42 -21.35 -24.34
CA TYR A 633 2.32 -22.60 -25.09
C TYR A 633 2.61 -23.82 -24.20
N GLU A 634 3.68 -23.75 -23.40
CA GLU A 634 4.01 -24.79 -22.39
C GLU A 634 2.87 -24.99 -21.38
N TYR A 635 2.26 -23.90 -20.89
CA TYR A 635 1.13 -23.95 -19.97
C TYR A 635 -0.11 -24.61 -20.57
N LYS A 636 -0.44 -24.33 -21.84
CA LYS A 636 -1.55 -25.01 -22.52
C LYS A 636 -1.30 -26.50 -22.65
N LYS A 637 -0.09 -26.89 -23.08
CA LYS A 637 0.31 -28.29 -23.13
C LYS A 637 0.18 -28.97 -21.75
N PHE A 638 0.63 -28.32 -20.68
CA PHE A 638 0.51 -28.83 -19.31
C PHE A 638 -0.94 -29.02 -18.83
N ILE A 639 -1.90 -28.20 -19.32
CA ILE A 639 -3.33 -28.40 -19.03
C ILE A 639 -3.91 -29.55 -19.87
N ASP A 640 -3.52 -29.65 -21.14
CA ASP A 640 -4.08 -30.63 -22.08
C ASP A 640 -3.58 -32.07 -21.82
N GLU A 641 -2.47 -32.25 -21.08
CA GLU A 641 -1.91 -33.54 -20.68
C GLU A 641 -2.50 -34.13 -19.36
N ASP A 642 -3.41 -33.40 -18.67
CA ASP A 642 -3.80 -33.64 -17.24
C ASP A 642 -5.30 -33.50 -16.92
#